data_AF-A0A1H7L314-F1
#
_entry.id   AF-A0A1H7L314-F1
#
_cell.length_a   1.000
_cell.length_b   1.000
_cell.length_c   1.000
_cell.angle_alpha   90.00
_cell.angle_beta   90.00
_cell.angle_gamma   90.00
#
_symmetry.space_group_name_H-M   'P 1'
#
loop_
_entity.id
_entity.type
_entity.pdbx_description
1 polymer ?
#
loop_
_entity_poly.entity_id
_entity_poly.type
_entity_poly.pdbx_seq_one_letter_code
_entity_poly.pdbx_strand_id
1 'polypeptide(L)'
;MEKLKRWQTYVLMLVCILVNLIGRYIATALQLPFWLDAIGTIIAAIELGPVGGAICGASLNIITAFENPINLAYALVSIAIGIAAGIIFSKSRNYSLFRVLATAMFCGLLSVCISTPLSLHFYEGRTGNIWGDGLIDMISRDVNVPVVWSFLGDAFVNVPDKVLSVLIATLFVRIHMSITDRRKRTVSGSMLLLALIPLASLVFSIQVKAFDMKSEYAAVIYDTDDGLATMEINAIAQTPDGYVWAGTYAGLFRCDGNKFEEVILDERISNVMTLYVDTKGCLWIGTNDSGMAKYNPNNGEILFYTVYEGLSSNSVRHFCEDPYGNMFVATATRLCMVGTDGRIKEYPDEEINGVRSMVCNDHGIVGGVTNGGELFFTEGDQLINKMKLKEDMASFSAIGTGDNNEFLVGTTSDFVVCVTVVNKQVIEGRRYSVDDAEYFNKIYYSEENNGYFYCCEKGNGFMTKEGISTSMSVADFSSSITDITVDYQGNVWFVSNKQGILRYSWNPFMDIFARANVDKDVVNCVLVKDGLLYVGTNSGLVTIDLKTYYAVPIDHPNYFKNVRIRDLMEDSQGNIWACTYGKHGLIELKTDGGIETYNERNRGTLGGKFRCVTELEDGTIVAATSTGLNFIRKGVVKRTMGEEDGLTTQVLTMVEIANGDLLVGTDGGGIIIISEGKIIYRYAKDDGMESLVILKIVPCGDGEYIYVTSNALYYYKDQKVTRLTNFPYKNNYDVQFTDDGRVWITSSAGIYIVEREDLINNVEDMGYTLFNKSKGLYSTLTANSRNAVYDGNLYLCCTDGVRRIGINGETFEEKNYAIKVGKLTADNEIIQPDENGNYLIPATSGRVTFDVAVLNFTLSNPIVHIVLEGSGDEGIICTQREISPLSYMNLPYGDYKLNVEVYDSAGKNVIRQESFHVMKESQIFERAYFKAYLFTVCTLFVIFIGWMIGRIGLGINSLERWQKEAKIDPMTGFWNKGYTQLALEEMCKNTDGILMVIDLDNFKLVNDVFGHETGDKVLIKFAELIRSCIRDDDFVGRIGGDEFVTFIKGANDELAVSEKEKYLNEQILKSGEDIMGKEMGIPLGVSIGAVCAPEEGTDYSELFRKADKALYNVKQNGKHGYDMFRSSGMNGNDQSELKANGVAGIKMLLEERGSQKGAYLVDLDKLQMVYRLFSRMAKRTIVNVWIVQFIVTREDGGEVAEEVMQILIDVLTDNLRSNDVIAPNGKNQVILILTDISEENGHTPIDRIYAAWDARSGHEGYVLAYETDGMS
;
A
#
# COMPACT_ATOMS: atom_id res chain seq x y z
N MET A 1 -4.76 -72.53 13.90
CA MET A 1 -3.53 -71.72 13.53
C MET A 1 -3.86 -70.69 12.45
N GLU A 2 -5.15 -70.73 11.88
CA GLU A 2 -5.78 -69.81 10.90
C GLU A 2 -6.73 -68.84 11.60
N LYS A 3 -7.16 -69.16 12.93
CA LYS A 3 -8.00 -68.25 13.75
C LYS A 3 -7.13 -67.32 14.61
N LEU A 4 -5.82 -67.70 14.86
CA LEU A 4 -4.83 -66.89 15.61
C LEU A 4 -4.11 -65.92 14.65
N LYS A 5 -4.11 -66.18 13.34
CA LYS A 5 -3.52 -65.32 12.29
C LYS A 5 -4.53 -64.29 11.81
N ARG A 6 -5.85 -64.57 11.99
CA ARG A 6 -6.91 -63.60 11.64
C ARG A 6 -7.11 -62.58 12.76
N TRP A 7 -6.86 -62.92 14.01
CA TRP A 7 -6.95 -61.98 15.14
C TRP A 7 -5.75 -61.03 15.16
N GLN A 8 -4.59 -61.46 14.71
CA GLN A 8 -3.35 -60.65 14.65
C GLN A 8 -3.45 -59.62 13.52
N THR A 9 -4.19 -59.93 12.46
CA THR A 9 -4.42 -58.98 11.35
C THR A 9 -5.41 -57.89 11.78
N TYR A 10 -6.45 -58.19 12.56
CA TYR A 10 -7.40 -57.17 13.05
C TYR A 10 -6.75 -56.27 14.11
N VAL A 11 -5.85 -56.87 14.90
CA VAL A 11 -5.14 -56.09 15.95
C VAL A 11 -4.11 -55.17 15.27
N LEU A 12 -3.45 -55.60 14.26
CA LEU A 12 -2.48 -54.76 13.52
C LEU A 12 -3.20 -53.62 12.80
N MET A 13 -4.37 -53.87 12.25
CA MET A 13 -5.17 -52.79 11.62
C MET A 13 -5.61 -51.75 12.66
N LEU A 14 -5.99 -52.22 13.87
CA LEU A 14 -6.39 -51.27 14.92
C LEU A 14 -5.19 -50.45 15.41
N VAL A 15 -4.01 -51.06 15.46
CA VAL A 15 -2.79 -50.35 15.90
C VAL A 15 -2.40 -49.31 14.83
N CYS A 16 -2.46 -49.72 13.57
CA CYS A 16 -2.13 -48.78 12.48
C CYS A 16 -3.09 -47.59 12.47
N ILE A 17 -4.38 -47.84 12.76
CA ILE A 17 -5.33 -46.70 12.84
C ILE A 17 -4.97 -45.81 14.03
N LEU A 18 -4.58 -46.35 15.14
CA LEU A 18 -4.21 -45.57 16.34
C LEU A 18 -2.93 -44.74 16.07
N VAL A 19 -1.97 -45.38 15.30
CA VAL A 19 -0.72 -44.66 14.97
C VAL A 19 -1.05 -43.44 14.09
N ASN A 20 -1.94 -43.62 13.16
CA ASN A 20 -2.35 -42.46 12.35
C ASN A 20 -3.05 -41.40 13.20
N LEU A 21 -3.88 -41.77 14.28
CA LEU A 21 -4.58 -40.79 15.15
C LEU A 21 -3.59 -40.05 16.04
N ILE A 22 -2.59 -40.83 16.53
CA ILE A 22 -1.59 -40.20 17.41
C ILE A 22 -0.70 -39.28 16.58
N GLY A 23 -0.32 -39.86 15.36
CA GLY A 23 0.51 -39.01 14.48
C GLY A 23 -0.20 -37.68 14.15
N ARG A 24 -1.43 -37.77 13.81
CA ARG A 24 -2.19 -36.53 13.52
C ARG A 24 -2.30 -35.65 14.76
N TYR A 25 -2.47 -36.13 15.97
CA TYR A 25 -2.57 -35.33 17.21
C TYR A 25 -1.25 -34.62 17.50
N ILE A 26 -0.16 -35.42 17.28
CA ILE A 26 1.17 -34.84 17.59
C ILE A 26 1.47 -33.73 16.58
N ALA A 27 1.18 -34.06 15.29
CA ALA A 27 1.44 -33.04 14.24
C ALA A 27 0.61 -31.78 14.50
N THR A 28 -0.62 -31.99 15.01
CA THR A 28 -1.47 -30.81 15.29
C THR A 28 -1.05 -30.13 16.60
N ALA A 29 -0.63 -30.82 17.73
CA ALA A 29 -0.27 -30.23 19.05
C ALA A 29 1.04 -29.45 18.96
N LEU A 30 1.95 -30.07 18.00
CA LEU A 30 3.29 -29.42 17.97
C LEU A 30 3.41 -28.54 16.74
N GLN A 31 2.26 -28.47 15.87
CA GLN A 31 2.21 -27.65 14.64
C GLN A 31 3.37 -27.98 13.71
N LEU A 32 3.66 -29.27 13.40
CA LEU A 32 4.76 -29.73 12.55
C LEU A 32 4.41 -29.50 11.07
N PRO A 33 5.50 -29.38 10.22
CA PRO A 33 5.24 -29.19 8.78
C PRO A 33 4.74 -30.46 8.10
N PHE A 34 4.28 -31.52 8.96
CA PHE A 34 3.79 -32.80 8.40
C PHE A 34 2.47 -33.17 9.08
N TRP A 35 1.64 -34.04 8.34
CA TRP A 35 0.36 -34.50 8.94
C TRP A 35 0.56 -35.84 9.66
N LEU A 36 1.55 -36.61 9.31
CA LEU A 36 1.91 -37.94 9.87
C LEU A 36 0.68 -38.82 10.01
N ASP A 37 -0.17 -38.69 9.07
CA ASP A 37 -1.46 -39.41 9.24
C ASP A 37 -1.51 -40.61 8.29
N ALA A 38 -0.41 -40.92 7.69
CA ALA A 38 -0.50 -42.01 6.70
C ALA A 38 0.52 -43.11 7.04
N ILE A 39 1.18 -42.96 8.18
CA ILE A 39 2.23 -43.94 8.55
C ILE A 39 1.59 -45.30 8.76
N GLY A 40 0.49 -45.34 9.55
CA GLY A 40 -0.24 -46.61 9.84
C GLY A 40 -0.88 -47.18 8.56
N THR A 41 -1.34 -46.26 7.72
CA THR A 41 -1.98 -46.66 6.45
C THR A 41 -0.95 -47.35 5.54
N ILE A 42 0.23 -46.85 5.52
CA ILE A 42 1.29 -47.41 4.65
C ILE A 42 1.82 -48.72 5.25
N ILE A 43 1.91 -48.80 6.58
CA ILE A 43 2.33 -50.06 7.25
C ILE A 43 1.31 -51.16 6.96
N ALA A 44 0.06 -50.76 7.03
CA ALA A 44 -1.01 -51.75 6.76
C ALA A 44 -1.00 -52.15 5.28
N ALA A 45 -0.62 -51.19 4.44
CA ALA A 45 -0.55 -51.49 2.99
C ALA A 45 0.62 -52.43 2.68
N ILE A 46 1.70 -52.28 3.47
CA ILE A 46 2.89 -53.13 3.23
C ILE A 46 2.64 -54.53 3.79
N GLU A 47 1.91 -54.61 4.90
CA GLU A 47 1.79 -55.91 5.61
C GLU A 47 0.51 -56.64 5.16
N LEU A 48 -0.55 -55.87 4.75
CA LEU A 48 -1.86 -56.55 4.57
C LEU A 48 -2.33 -56.33 3.13
N GLY A 49 -1.45 -55.60 2.27
CA GLY A 49 -1.82 -55.44 0.84
C GLY A 49 -2.72 -54.22 0.62
N PRO A 50 -3.10 -53.81 -0.66
CA PRO A 50 -3.77 -52.56 -1.06
C PRO A 50 -5.15 -52.40 -0.38
N VAL A 51 -5.83 -53.52 -0.13
CA VAL A 51 -7.19 -53.43 0.46
C VAL A 51 -7.06 -53.13 1.97
N GLY A 52 -6.04 -53.69 2.65
CA GLY A 52 -5.81 -53.40 4.09
C GLY A 52 -5.31 -51.96 4.31
N GLY A 53 -4.56 -51.40 3.45
CA GLY A 53 -4.10 -49.99 3.49
C GLY A 53 -5.26 -49.01 3.23
N ALA A 54 -6.21 -49.35 2.26
CA ALA A 54 -7.37 -48.46 1.97
C ALA A 54 -8.34 -48.40 3.16
N ILE A 55 -8.54 -49.53 3.80
CA ILE A 55 -9.49 -49.58 4.94
C ILE A 55 -8.90 -48.81 6.13
N CYS A 56 -7.60 -48.94 6.39
CA CYS A 56 -6.96 -48.23 7.52
C CYS A 56 -6.93 -46.73 7.25
N GLY A 57 -6.66 -46.32 6.05
CA GLY A 57 -6.63 -44.89 5.64
C GLY A 57 -8.01 -44.24 5.74
N ALA A 58 -9.10 -44.99 5.36
CA ALA A 58 -10.48 -44.44 5.42
C ALA A 58 -10.98 -44.34 6.86
N SER A 59 -10.52 -45.20 7.71
CA SER A 59 -11.05 -45.30 9.09
C SER A 59 -10.61 -44.10 9.94
N LEU A 60 -9.44 -43.44 9.65
CA LEU A 60 -9.00 -42.26 10.40
C LEU A 60 -9.90 -41.06 10.09
N ASN A 61 -10.15 -40.88 8.82
CA ASN A 61 -10.94 -39.70 8.41
C ASN A 61 -12.42 -39.89 8.76
N ILE A 62 -12.92 -41.13 8.89
CA ILE A 62 -14.30 -41.41 9.33
C ILE A 62 -14.42 -41.14 10.84
N ILE A 63 -13.37 -41.47 11.59
CA ILE A 63 -13.39 -41.25 13.05
C ILE A 63 -13.27 -39.74 13.35
N THR A 64 -12.44 -39.03 12.58
CA THR A 64 -12.26 -37.60 12.87
C THR A 64 -13.41 -36.78 12.25
N ALA A 65 -14.22 -37.41 11.38
CA ALA A 65 -15.38 -36.71 10.80
C ALA A 65 -16.44 -36.44 11.86
N PHE A 66 -16.34 -37.12 13.04
CA PHE A 66 -17.32 -36.82 14.13
C PHE A 66 -17.04 -35.45 14.75
N GLU A 67 -15.77 -34.92 14.54
CA GLU A 67 -15.42 -33.56 15.04
C GLU A 67 -15.59 -32.52 13.94
N ASN A 68 -15.25 -32.95 12.65
CA ASN A 68 -15.38 -32.02 11.51
C ASN A 68 -15.81 -32.82 10.26
N PRO A 69 -17.07 -32.51 9.83
CA PRO A 69 -17.68 -33.29 8.75
C PRO A 69 -16.89 -33.16 7.44
N ILE A 70 -16.00 -32.14 7.30
CA ILE A 70 -15.20 -31.90 6.08
C ILE A 70 -14.09 -32.95 5.96
N ASN A 71 -13.77 -33.63 7.06
CA ASN A 71 -12.68 -34.63 7.07
C ASN A 71 -13.11 -35.90 6.34
N LEU A 72 -14.43 -36.03 6.08
CA LEU A 72 -14.93 -37.23 5.36
C LEU A 72 -14.53 -37.15 3.88
N ALA A 73 -14.49 -35.95 3.34
CA ALA A 73 -14.08 -35.74 1.93
C ALA A 73 -12.60 -36.06 1.73
N TYR A 74 -11.83 -36.00 2.82
CA TYR A 74 -10.37 -36.24 2.67
C TYR A 74 -10.05 -37.72 2.88
N ALA A 75 -11.17 -38.60 3.05
CA ALA A 75 -11.00 -40.07 3.12
C ALA A 75 -10.60 -40.63 1.77
N LEU A 76 -10.94 -39.85 0.71
CA LEU A 76 -10.59 -40.27 -0.67
C LEU A 76 -9.07 -40.18 -0.90
N VAL A 77 -8.49 -39.17 -0.24
CA VAL A 77 -7.03 -39.00 -0.36
C VAL A 77 -6.30 -40.15 0.34
N SER A 78 -6.77 -40.55 1.50
CA SER A 78 -6.10 -41.59 2.30
C SER A 78 -6.32 -42.99 1.68
N ILE A 79 -7.47 -43.19 1.02
CA ILE A 79 -7.74 -44.49 0.35
C ILE A 79 -6.82 -44.61 -0.87
N ALA A 80 -6.72 -43.54 -1.60
CA ALA A 80 -5.87 -43.56 -2.82
C ALA A 80 -4.40 -43.83 -2.46
N ILE A 81 -3.99 -43.28 -1.33
CA ILE A 81 -2.59 -43.49 -0.91
C ILE A 81 -2.39 -44.94 -0.45
N GLY A 82 -3.38 -45.48 0.32
CA GLY A 82 -3.33 -46.88 0.81
C GLY A 82 -3.31 -47.89 -0.34
N ILE A 83 -4.02 -47.67 -1.44
CA ILE A 83 -4.09 -48.60 -2.58
C ILE A 83 -2.78 -48.51 -3.39
N ALA A 84 -2.39 -47.28 -3.58
CA ALA A 84 -1.17 -47.06 -4.38
C ALA A 84 0.06 -47.66 -3.69
N ALA A 85 0.17 -47.43 -2.36
CA ALA A 85 1.33 -48.00 -1.61
C ALA A 85 1.23 -49.53 -1.54
N GLY A 86 0.09 -50.09 -1.42
CA GLY A 86 -0.14 -51.56 -1.33
C GLY A 86 0.16 -52.26 -2.66
N ILE A 87 -0.04 -51.65 -3.87
CA ILE A 87 0.23 -52.26 -5.19
C ILE A 87 1.73 -52.23 -5.47
N ILE A 88 2.32 -51.21 -4.98
CA ILE A 88 3.74 -51.02 -5.35
C ILE A 88 4.63 -51.84 -4.39
N PHE A 89 4.17 -52.15 -3.18
CA PHE A 89 5.04 -52.86 -2.21
C PHE A 89 4.58 -54.32 -2.11
N SER A 90 3.72 -55.00 -3.01
CA SER A 90 2.92 -56.24 -2.88
C SER A 90 3.71 -57.42 -3.44
N LYS A 91 5.24 -57.39 -3.30
CA LYS A 91 5.68 -58.74 -3.73
C LYS A 91 7.19 -58.87 -3.56
N SER A 92 7.95 -58.02 -2.59
CA SER A 92 9.38 -58.32 -2.33
C SER A 92 9.81 -57.63 -1.03
N ARG A 93 10.47 -58.41 -0.13
CA ARG A 93 10.81 -58.05 1.26
C ARG A 93 12.23 -57.49 1.33
N ASN A 94 12.83 -57.11 0.08
CA ASN A 94 14.10 -56.38 0.00
C ASN A 94 13.94 -55.14 -0.90
N TYR A 95 13.62 -54.00 -0.20
CA TYR A 95 13.31 -52.81 -1.03
C TYR A 95 14.56 -51.94 -1.18
N SER A 96 15.00 -51.78 -2.45
CA SER A 96 16.09 -50.83 -2.76
C SER A 96 15.67 -49.38 -2.46
N LEU A 97 16.50 -48.68 -1.87
CA LEU A 97 16.27 -47.28 -1.48
C LEU A 97 15.62 -46.50 -2.62
N PHE A 98 15.78 -46.97 -3.87
CA PHE A 98 15.17 -46.26 -5.00
C PHE A 98 13.66 -46.51 -5.06
N ARG A 99 13.23 -47.66 -4.90
CA ARG A 99 11.80 -48.00 -4.99
C ARG A 99 11.01 -47.40 -3.82
N VAL A 100 11.68 -47.27 -2.64
CA VAL A 100 11.01 -46.68 -1.47
C VAL A 100 10.85 -45.16 -1.67
N LEU A 101 11.87 -44.51 -2.21
CA LEU A 101 11.80 -43.04 -2.40
C LEU A 101 10.92 -42.70 -3.60
N ALA A 102 10.87 -43.53 -4.70
CA ALA A 102 9.99 -43.30 -5.86
C ALA A 102 8.52 -43.51 -5.49
N THR A 103 8.29 -44.44 -4.63
CA THR A 103 6.90 -44.68 -4.17
C THR A 103 6.43 -43.56 -3.24
N ALA A 104 7.31 -43.11 -2.42
CA ALA A 104 6.97 -42.01 -1.50
C ALA A 104 6.64 -40.73 -2.27
N MET A 105 7.39 -40.45 -3.37
CA MET A 105 7.13 -39.23 -4.18
C MET A 105 5.83 -39.39 -4.97
N PHE A 106 5.61 -40.54 -5.46
CA PHE A 106 4.36 -40.79 -6.19
C PHE A 106 3.15 -40.64 -5.27
N CYS A 107 3.24 -41.18 -4.08
CA CYS A 107 2.12 -41.07 -3.12
C CYS A 107 1.91 -39.60 -2.70
N GLY A 108 3.03 -38.86 -2.50
CA GLY A 108 2.95 -37.42 -2.17
C GLY A 108 2.27 -36.61 -3.28
N LEU A 109 2.58 -36.86 -4.61
CA LEU A 109 1.98 -36.10 -5.73
C LEU A 109 0.51 -36.48 -5.92
N LEU A 110 0.31 -37.78 -5.72
CA LEU A 110 -1.08 -38.24 -5.81
C LEU A 110 -1.96 -37.59 -4.73
N SER A 111 -1.38 -37.40 -3.57
CA SER A 111 -2.16 -36.75 -2.49
C SER A 111 -2.41 -35.26 -2.83
N VAL A 112 -1.49 -34.59 -3.44
CA VAL A 112 -1.62 -33.15 -3.76
C VAL A 112 -2.67 -33.00 -4.87
N CYS A 113 -2.75 -33.93 -5.85
CA CYS A 113 -3.68 -33.82 -6.99
C CYS A 113 -5.13 -33.96 -6.53
N ILE A 114 -5.22 -34.74 -5.44
CA ILE A 114 -6.61 -34.97 -4.98
C ILE A 114 -6.97 -33.93 -3.90
N SER A 115 -5.97 -33.44 -3.11
CA SER A 115 -6.29 -32.57 -1.95
C SER A 115 -6.41 -31.11 -2.40
N THR A 116 -5.83 -30.69 -3.51
CA THR A 116 -5.82 -29.27 -3.95
C THR A 116 -7.22 -28.85 -4.39
N PRO A 117 -7.97 -29.64 -5.20
CA PRO A 117 -9.35 -29.23 -5.54
C PRO A 117 -10.26 -29.23 -4.30
N LEU A 118 -10.03 -30.16 -3.41
CA LEU A 118 -10.84 -30.20 -2.17
C LEU A 118 -10.56 -28.99 -1.29
N SER A 119 -9.24 -28.52 -1.24
CA SER A 119 -8.89 -27.35 -0.42
C SER A 119 -9.44 -26.05 -1.04
N LEU A 120 -9.55 -25.97 -2.33
CA LEU A 120 -10.12 -24.76 -2.99
C LEU A 120 -11.63 -24.68 -2.73
N HIS A 121 -12.23 -25.84 -2.60
CA HIS A 121 -13.70 -25.82 -2.45
C HIS A 121 -14.08 -25.67 -0.97
N PHE A 122 -13.33 -26.24 -0.04
CA PHE A 122 -13.85 -26.31 1.36
C PHE A 122 -13.04 -25.37 2.25
N TYR A 123 -11.73 -24.90 1.83
CA TYR A 123 -10.92 -24.06 2.75
C TYR A 123 -10.44 -22.80 2.02
N GLU A 124 -11.21 -22.36 0.95
CA GLU A 124 -10.87 -21.14 0.19
C GLU A 124 -9.42 -21.17 -0.31
N GLY A 125 -8.91 -22.40 -0.57
CA GLY A 125 -7.55 -22.50 -1.20
C GLY A 125 -6.46 -22.71 -0.15
N ARG A 126 -6.77 -22.80 1.14
CA ARG A 126 -5.75 -23.02 2.20
C ARG A 126 -5.66 -24.51 2.53
N THR A 127 -4.45 -24.86 3.12
CA THR A 127 -4.14 -26.31 3.27
C THR A 127 -4.53 -26.80 4.66
N GLY A 128 -4.85 -25.77 5.73
CA GLY A 128 -5.21 -26.28 7.08
C GLY A 128 -3.97 -26.56 7.93
N ASN A 129 -2.70 -26.52 7.26
CA ASN A 129 -1.40 -26.62 7.96
C ASN A 129 -0.67 -25.27 7.93
N ILE A 130 -0.13 -24.82 9.22
CA ILE A 130 0.41 -23.44 9.37
C ILE A 130 1.62 -23.24 8.45
N TRP A 131 2.38 -24.33 8.06
CA TRP A 131 3.58 -24.21 7.20
C TRP A 131 3.15 -24.08 5.72
N GLY A 132 2.08 -24.96 5.34
CA GLY A 132 1.56 -24.81 3.96
C GLY A 132 0.88 -23.44 3.74
N ASP A 133 0.19 -23.00 4.80
CA ASP A 133 -0.52 -21.70 4.69
C ASP A 133 0.49 -20.55 4.73
N GLY A 134 1.69 -20.78 5.55
CA GLY A 134 2.78 -19.77 5.55
C GLY A 134 3.38 -19.57 4.15
N LEU A 135 3.55 -20.69 3.32
CA LEU A 135 4.12 -20.57 1.95
C LEU A 135 3.10 -19.92 1.01
N ILE A 136 1.77 -20.25 1.25
CA ILE A 136 0.72 -19.63 0.42
C ILE A 136 0.72 -18.11 0.65
N ASP A 137 0.90 -17.63 1.97
CA ASP A 137 0.94 -16.18 2.27
C ASP A 137 2.16 -15.53 1.62
N MET A 138 3.32 -16.32 1.51
CA MET A 138 4.56 -15.78 0.90
C MET A 138 4.38 -15.64 -0.62
N ILE A 139 3.65 -16.58 -1.31
CA ILE A 139 3.62 -16.59 -2.79
C ILE A 139 2.43 -15.77 -3.27
N SER A 140 1.37 -15.81 -2.51
CA SER A 140 0.17 -15.06 -2.96
C SER A 140 0.47 -13.56 -3.09
N ARG A 141 1.71 -13.07 -2.62
CA ARG A 141 2.09 -11.64 -2.71
C ARG A 141 2.45 -11.28 -4.15
N ASP A 142 2.95 -12.28 -4.92
CA ASP A 142 3.50 -11.94 -6.25
C ASP A 142 2.73 -12.67 -7.35
N VAL A 143 1.97 -13.67 -6.89
CA VAL A 143 1.28 -14.48 -7.90
C VAL A 143 -0.20 -14.57 -7.51
N ASN A 144 -1.15 -13.90 -8.30
CA ASN A 144 -2.60 -13.87 -7.93
C ASN A 144 -3.36 -15.00 -8.65
N VAL A 145 -2.85 -16.10 -8.57
CA VAL A 145 -3.59 -17.25 -9.14
C VAL A 145 -3.79 -18.30 -8.03
N PRO A 146 -5.09 -18.34 -7.40
CA PRO A 146 -5.41 -19.15 -6.23
C PRO A 146 -5.12 -20.63 -6.44
N VAL A 147 -5.15 -21.10 -7.71
CA VAL A 147 -4.91 -22.54 -7.95
C VAL A 147 -3.40 -22.83 -7.80
N VAL A 148 -2.61 -21.88 -8.16
CA VAL A 148 -1.14 -22.10 -8.14
C VAL A 148 -0.63 -22.06 -6.69
N TRP A 149 -1.01 -21.03 -5.94
CA TRP A 149 -0.44 -21.01 -4.56
C TRP A 149 -1.11 -22.07 -3.68
N SER A 150 -2.36 -22.56 -3.96
CA SER A 150 -2.96 -23.68 -3.18
C SER A 150 -2.24 -24.99 -3.51
N PHE A 151 -1.89 -25.16 -4.79
CA PHE A 151 -1.15 -26.38 -5.20
C PHE A 151 0.25 -26.41 -4.57
N LEU A 152 0.96 -25.32 -4.59
CA LEU A 152 2.34 -25.28 -4.04
C LEU A 152 2.33 -25.40 -2.51
N GLY A 153 1.24 -24.73 -1.92
CA GLY A 153 1.12 -24.88 -0.45
C GLY A 153 0.85 -26.34 -0.04
N ASP A 154 0.00 -27.00 -0.84
CA ASP A 154 -0.34 -28.42 -0.52
C ASP A 154 0.87 -29.32 -0.79
N ALA A 155 1.64 -29.04 -1.83
CA ALA A 155 2.83 -29.84 -2.14
C ALA A 155 3.92 -29.66 -1.08
N PHE A 156 4.00 -28.42 -0.50
CA PHE A 156 5.04 -28.02 0.48
C PHE A 156 4.88 -28.80 1.79
N VAL A 157 3.66 -29.36 1.92
CA VAL A 157 3.43 -30.11 3.19
C VAL A 157 3.25 -31.59 2.87
N ASN A 158 2.50 -31.94 1.85
CA ASN A 158 2.04 -33.34 1.64
C ASN A 158 3.17 -34.19 1.03
N VAL A 159 4.05 -33.63 0.24
CA VAL A 159 5.12 -34.43 -0.40
C VAL A 159 6.17 -34.83 0.63
N PRO A 160 6.70 -33.85 1.45
CA PRO A 160 7.65 -34.28 2.48
C PRO A 160 7.01 -35.20 3.53
N ASP A 161 5.69 -34.92 3.81
CA ASP A 161 4.99 -35.78 4.78
C ASP A 161 4.94 -37.24 4.30
N LYS A 162 4.68 -37.44 3.00
CA LYS A 162 4.54 -38.84 2.52
C LYS A 162 5.91 -39.49 2.38
N VAL A 163 6.86 -38.69 2.04
CA VAL A 163 8.23 -39.25 1.99
C VAL A 163 8.66 -39.70 3.40
N LEU A 164 8.34 -38.81 4.32
CA LEU A 164 8.70 -39.16 5.72
C LEU A 164 7.85 -40.33 6.22
N SER A 165 6.55 -40.38 5.91
CA SER A 165 5.64 -41.43 6.38
C SER A 165 6.04 -42.80 5.80
N VAL A 166 6.48 -42.86 4.55
CA VAL A 166 6.87 -44.12 3.90
C VAL A 166 8.22 -44.58 4.45
N LEU A 167 9.14 -43.62 4.74
CA LEU A 167 10.45 -43.98 5.32
C LEU A 167 10.31 -44.51 6.74
N ILE A 168 9.35 -43.72 7.49
CA ILE A 168 9.13 -44.15 8.89
C ILE A 168 8.42 -45.52 8.90
N ALA A 169 7.49 -45.66 8.04
CA ALA A 169 6.74 -46.94 8.00
C ALA A 169 7.67 -48.09 7.59
N THR A 170 8.59 -47.78 6.67
CA THR A 170 9.54 -48.84 6.25
C THR A 170 10.60 -49.08 7.33
N LEU A 171 11.02 -47.98 8.04
CA LEU A 171 11.97 -48.09 9.17
C LEU A 171 11.31 -48.83 10.35
N PHE A 172 10.01 -48.34 10.69
CA PHE A 172 9.23 -49.00 11.77
C PHE A 172 9.08 -50.50 11.46
N VAL A 173 8.75 -50.76 10.29
CA VAL A 173 8.70 -52.19 9.94
C VAL A 173 10.10 -52.80 10.14
N ARG A 174 11.19 -51.93 9.94
CA ARG A 174 12.58 -52.42 10.10
C ARG A 174 12.98 -52.47 11.58
N ILE A 175 12.58 -51.40 12.38
CA ILE A 175 12.86 -51.23 13.82
C ILE A 175 11.94 -52.17 14.61
N HIS A 176 10.45 -52.11 14.49
CA HIS A 176 9.65 -53.23 15.01
C HIS A 176 10.40 -54.57 14.88
N MET A 177 11.20 -54.44 14.04
CA MET A 177 12.13 -55.60 14.02
C MET A 177 13.28 -55.40 15.01
N SER A 178 13.59 -54.21 15.28
CA SER A 178 14.79 -53.92 16.08
C SER A 178 14.43 -53.57 17.52
N ILE A 179 13.25 -53.10 18.06
CA ILE A 179 12.70 -52.61 19.33
C ILE A 179 11.66 -53.63 19.82
N THR A 180 11.21 -54.81 19.58
CA THR A 180 11.21 -55.88 20.62
C THR A 180 12.43 -55.75 21.54
N ASP A 181 13.09 -54.60 21.61
CA ASP A 181 14.31 -54.52 22.41
C ASP A 181 14.39 -53.16 23.10
N ARG A 182 13.25 -52.69 23.85
CA ARG A 182 13.35 -51.98 25.15
C ARG A 182 13.34 -50.47 24.93
N ARG A 183 12.26 -49.64 25.70
CA ARG A 183 11.60 -48.78 26.69
C ARG A 183 12.56 -47.78 27.32
N LYS A 184 12.20 -46.47 27.43
CA LYS A 184 11.51 -45.53 28.34
C LYS A 184 12.48 -44.46 28.82
N ARG A 185 12.08 -43.10 28.92
CA ARG A 185 11.56 -42.30 30.04
C ARG A 185 11.90 -40.83 29.82
N THR A 186 10.90 -39.91 30.10
CA THR A 186 10.05 -38.94 30.80
C THR A 186 10.90 -37.92 31.59
N VAL A 187 10.49 -36.67 31.62
CA VAL A 187 9.59 -35.63 32.17
C VAL A 187 10.42 -34.70 33.05
N SER A 188 10.05 -33.38 33.16
CA SER A 188 9.12 -32.51 33.92
C SER A 188 9.86 -31.27 34.42
N GLY A 189 9.29 -30.14 34.28
CA GLY A 189 8.32 -29.21 34.92
C GLY A 189 9.01 -28.31 35.96
N SER A 190 8.66 -26.96 36.00
CA SER A 190 7.69 -26.12 36.74
C SER A 190 8.39 -24.87 37.29
N MET A 191 7.79 -23.61 37.23
CA MET A 191 6.79 -22.75 37.92
C MET A 191 7.50 -21.61 38.64
N LEU A 192 7.02 -20.32 38.58
CA LEU A 192 6.05 -19.35 39.12
C LEU A 192 6.77 -18.32 39.98
N LEU A 193 6.37 -16.91 39.99
CA LEU A 193 5.42 -15.90 40.50
C LEU A 193 6.17 -14.89 41.38
N LEU A 194 5.76 -13.50 41.42
CA LEU A 194 4.81 -12.54 42.02
C LEU A 194 5.58 -11.38 42.64
N ALA A 195 5.03 -10.06 42.59
CA ALA A 195 4.11 -9.08 43.19
C ALA A 195 4.91 -7.85 43.67
N LEU A 196 4.33 -6.61 43.51
CA LEU A 196 3.42 -5.53 43.94
C LEU A 196 4.22 -4.46 44.70
N ILE A 197 3.96 -3.17 44.50
CA ILE A 197 3.53 -1.76 44.58
C ILE A 197 3.87 -1.20 45.96
N PRO A 198 3.70 0.27 46.23
CA PRO A 198 3.38 1.65 45.87
C PRO A 198 3.90 2.66 46.92
N LEU A 199 3.73 3.98 46.60
CA LEU A 199 2.91 5.17 46.91
C LEU A 199 3.83 6.35 47.19
N ALA A 200 3.45 7.71 46.94
CA ALA A 200 2.70 8.95 47.21
C ALA A 200 3.67 10.13 47.30
N SER A 201 3.39 11.34 46.86
CA SER A 201 2.71 12.64 46.93
C SER A 201 3.72 13.77 46.76
N LEU A 202 3.42 15.00 46.10
CA LEU A 202 3.24 16.37 46.65
C LEU A 202 3.00 17.34 45.49
N VAL A 203 1.98 18.22 45.59
CA VAL A 203 1.17 19.43 45.44
C VAL A 203 2.06 20.68 45.33
N PHE A 204 1.86 21.67 44.36
CA PHE A 204 1.94 23.13 44.58
C PHE A 204 0.83 23.83 43.78
N SER A 205 0.17 24.72 44.40
CA SER A 205 -0.86 25.73 44.04
C SER A 205 -0.19 27.04 43.63
N ILE A 206 -0.78 27.83 42.52
CA ILE A 206 -0.53 29.21 42.06
C ILE A 206 -1.88 29.92 41.93
N GLN A 207 -1.95 31.14 42.38
CA GLN A 207 -2.79 32.34 42.52
C GLN A 207 -3.16 32.91 41.14
N VAL A 208 -4.50 33.34 40.87
CA VAL A 208 -4.98 33.86 39.57
C VAL A 208 -5.60 35.25 39.81
N LYS A 209 -5.33 36.30 38.96
CA LYS A 209 -5.72 37.65 38.53
C LYS A 209 -6.98 37.60 37.67
N ALA A 210 -8.00 38.39 37.89
CA ALA A 210 -9.36 38.76 37.46
C ALA A 210 -9.42 38.88 35.92
N PHE A 211 -10.10 37.85 35.27
CA PHE A 211 -10.36 37.21 33.97
C PHE A 211 -11.44 37.99 33.21
N ASP A 212 -11.05 38.83 32.03
CA ASP A 212 -12.01 39.46 31.09
C ASP A 212 -11.97 38.73 29.74
N MET A 213 -12.89 37.79 29.35
CA MET A 213 -12.95 36.74 28.30
C MET A 213 -13.31 37.36 26.95
N LYS A 214 -13.91 38.52 26.72
CA LYS A 214 -14.30 39.08 25.40
C LYS A 214 -13.09 39.75 24.73
N SER A 215 -12.22 40.21 25.48
CA SER A 215 -11.10 40.95 24.85
C SER A 215 -9.85 40.08 24.79
N GLU A 216 -9.88 38.96 25.59
CA GLU A 216 -8.61 38.21 25.69
C GLU A 216 -8.75 36.84 25.04
N TYR A 217 -10.04 36.51 24.63
CA TYR A 217 -10.28 35.19 24.01
C TYR A 217 -10.90 35.38 22.64
N ALA A 218 -10.62 34.43 21.78
CA ALA A 218 -11.27 34.44 20.47
C ALA A 218 -12.38 33.38 20.42
N ALA A 219 -13.50 33.81 19.73
CA ALA A 219 -14.65 32.88 19.64
C ALA A 219 -14.57 32.11 18.31
N VAL A 220 -14.58 30.77 18.42
CA VAL A 220 -14.56 29.90 17.23
C VAL A 220 -15.85 29.07 17.23
N ILE A 221 -16.51 29.12 15.96
CA ILE A 221 -17.81 28.40 15.90
C ILE A 221 -17.62 27.13 15.06
N TYR A 222 -18.18 26.01 15.64
CA TYR A 222 -18.18 24.72 14.91
C TYR A 222 -19.60 24.40 14.45
N ASP A 223 -19.63 24.06 13.11
CA ASP A 223 -20.96 23.68 12.56
C ASP A 223 -20.82 22.44 11.67
N THR A 224 -21.78 22.21 10.72
CA THR A 224 -21.79 20.96 9.94
C THR A 224 -20.57 20.91 9.01
N ASP A 225 -19.98 22.06 8.71
CA ASP A 225 -18.76 22.08 7.88
C ASP A 225 -17.54 21.59 8.66
N ASP A 226 -17.70 21.44 9.95
CA ASP A 226 -16.54 21.05 10.78
C ASP A 226 -16.68 19.60 11.25
N GLY A 227 -17.56 18.82 10.59
CA GLY A 227 -17.59 17.36 10.87
C GLY A 227 -18.82 16.97 11.69
N LEU A 228 -19.58 18.01 12.14
CA LEU A 228 -20.81 17.64 12.87
C LEU A 228 -21.91 17.28 11.87
N ALA A 229 -22.74 16.36 12.23
CA ALA A 229 -23.84 15.97 11.32
C ALA A 229 -25.00 16.97 11.41
N THR A 230 -25.13 17.58 12.60
CA THR A 230 -26.22 18.57 12.79
C THR A 230 -25.73 19.68 13.72
N MET A 231 -26.49 20.81 13.68
CA MET A 231 -26.12 21.96 14.55
C MET A 231 -26.87 21.89 15.88
N GLU A 232 -27.71 20.83 16.01
CA GLU A 232 -28.46 20.66 17.28
C GLU A 232 -27.64 19.85 18.29
N ILE A 233 -26.92 20.66 19.11
CA ILE A 233 -26.04 19.97 20.09
C ILE A 233 -26.64 20.12 21.49
N ASN A 234 -26.76 18.94 22.17
CA ASN A 234 -27.45 18.96 23.49
C ASN A 234 -26.45 18.96 24.65
N ALA A 235 -25.27 18.30 24.39
CA ALA A 235 -24.39 18.13 25.57
C ALA A 235 -22.92 18.11 25.11
N ILE A 236 -22.12 18.53 26.05
CA ILE A 236 -20.68 18.53 25.74
C ILE A 236 -19.92 18.14 27.01
N ALA A 237 -18.82 17.34 26.80
CA ALA A 237 -17.98 16.93 27.95
C ALA A 237 -16.60 16.52 27.44
N GLN A 238 -15.64 16.72 28.42
CA GLN A 238 -14.30 16.23 28.02
C GLN A 238 -13.86 15.11 28.96
N THR A 239 -13.40 13.97 28.27
CA THR A 239 -12.90 12.82 29.06
C THR A 239 -11.41 13.00 29.38
N PRO A 240 -10.90 12.23 30.37
CA PRO A 240 -9.50 12.41 30.81
C PRO A 240 -8.50 12.07 29.70
N ASP A 241 -8.98 11.26 28.69
CA ASP A 241 -8.05 10.96 27.58
C ASP A 241 -7.90 12.16 26.65
N GLY A 242 -8.58 13.33 26.90
CA GLY A 242 -8.27 14.61 26.25
C GLY A 242 -9.30 14.90 25.13
N TYR A 243 -10.16 13.96 24.74
CA TYR A 243 -11.15 14.22 23.67
C TYR A 243 -12.35 14.99 24.22
N VAL A 244 -12.83 15.84 23.33
CA VAL A 244 -14.09 16.54 23.68
C VAL A 244 -15.25 15.82 22.98
N TRP A 245 -16.28 15.54 23.82
CA TRP A 245 -17.43 14.79 23.30
C TRP A 245 -18.65 15.71 23.19
N ALA A 246 -19.34 15.46 22.05
CA ALA A 246 -20.58 16.24 21.87
C ALA A 246 -21.75 15.29 21.59
N GLY A 247 -22.79 15.50 22.38
CA GLY A 247 -23.99 14.69 22.18
C GLY A 247 -25.04 15.46 21.35
N THR A 248 -25.63 14.70 20.37
CA THR A 248 -26.64 15.33 19.51
C THR A 248 -27.85 14.41 19.39
N TYR A 249 -28.89 14.96 18.64
CA TYR A 249 -30.05 14.06 18.38
C TYR A 249 -29.69 13.01 17.33
N ALA A 250 -28.49 13.23 16.76
CA ALA A 250 -28.13 12.29 15.68
C ALA A 250 -26.92 11.43 16.10
N GLY A 251 -26.66 11.46 17.46
CA GLY A 251 -25.59 10.52 17.87
C GLY A 251 -24.50 11.27 18.66
N LEU A 252 -23.40 10.54 18.83
CA LEU A 252 -22.28 11.01 19.68
C LEU A 252 -21.07 11.35 18.80
N PHE A 253 -20.54 12.53 19.09
CA PHE A 253 -19.37 12.97 18.29
C PHE A 253 -18.19 13.25 19.22
N ARG A 254 -17.06 13.08 18.63
CA ARG A 254 -15.84 13.31 19.43
C ARG A 254 -14.86 14.17 18.63
N CYS A 255 -14.05 15.09 19.38
CA CYS A 255 -13.14 16.01 18.68
C CYS A 255 -11.75 15.94 19.32
N ASP A 256 -10.79 15.88 18.43
CA ASP A 256 -9.40 15.85 18.94
C ASP A 256 -8.74 17.23 18.79
N GLY A 257 -9.55 18.30 18.45
CA GLY A 257 -8.96 19.65 18.31
C GLY A 257 -8.97 20.09 16.84
N ASN A 258 -9.18 19.10 15.89
CA ASN A 258 -9.25 19.47 14.46
C ASN A 258 -10.70 19.45 13.97
N LYS A 259 -11.31 18.22 13.97
CA LYS A 259 -12.72 18.16 13.54
C LYS A 259 -13.48 17.16 14.42
N PHE A 260 -14.83 17.45 14.33
CA PHE A 260 -15.68 16.49 15.06
C PHE A 260 -15.98 15.28 14.16
N GLU A 261 -15.89 14.10 14.81
CA GLU A 261 -16.26 12.87 14.07
C GLU A 261 -17.29 12.07 14.86
N GLU A 262 -18.15 11.45 13.97
CA GLU A 262 -19.19 10.64 14.67
C GLU A 262 -18.57 9.34 15.20
N VAL A 263 -18.90 9.06 16.45
CA VAL A 263 -18.40 7.80 17.05
C VAL A 263 -19.60 6.91 17.39
N ILE A 264 -19.51 5.63 16.83
CA ILE A 264 -20.61 4.70 17.15
C ILE A 264 -20.09 3.68 18.18
N LEU A 265 -20.42 3.99 19.44
CA LEU A 265 -19.98 3.03 20.48
C LEU A 265 -20.93 1.83 20.53
N ASP A 266 -22.16 2.05 20.28
CA ASP A 266 -23.24 1.05 20.25
C ASP A 266 -24.46 1.65 19.55
N GLU A 267 -25.23 0.83 18.88
CA GLU A 267 -26.36 1.31 18.04
C GLU A 267 -27.45 1.96 18.90
N ARG A 268 -27.47 1.60 20.21
CA ARG A 268 -28.53 2.16 21.09
C ARG A 268 -28.25 3.63 21.42
N ILE A 269 -27.04 4.07 21.20
CA ILE A 269 -26.72 5.48 21.51
C ILE A 269 -26.94 6.30 20.23
N SER A 270 -28.14 6.59 19.96
CA SER A 270 -28.44 7.29 18.69
C SER A 270 -28.89 8.73 18.96
N ASN A 271 -29.39 8.96 20.22
CA ASN A 271 -29.81 10.32 20.60
C ASN A 271 -29.27 10.65 22.00
N VAL A 272 -28.41 11.55 21.95
CA VAL A 272 -27.72 11.82 23.24
C VAL A 272 -28.23 13.16 23.80
N MET A 273 -28.71 13.11 25.13
CA MET A 273 -29.31 14.32 25.72
C MET A 273 -28.35 14.95 26.74
N THR A 274 -27.55 14.15 27.37
CA THR A 274 -26.65 14.72 28.40
C THR A 274 -25.40 13.83 28.51
N LEU A 275 -24.33 14.51 28.81
CA LEU A 275 -23.05 13.80 29.01
C LEU A 275 -22.43 14.23 30.35
N TYR A 276 -21.77 13.21 30.95
CA TYR A 276 -21.11 13.53 32.23
C TYR A 276 -19.90 12.61 32.42
N VAL A 277 -18.83 13.29 32.88
CA VAL A 277 -17.62 12.48 33.14
C VAL A 277 -17.45 12.33 34.66
N ASP A 278 -17.44 10.98 35.07
CA ASP A 278 -17.37 10.78 36.54
C ASP A 278 -15.92 10.85 37.02
N THR A 279 -15.66 10.77 38.36
CA THR A 279 -14.32 10.99 38.98
C THR A 279 -13.36 9.88 38.58
N LYS A 280 -13.92 8.70 38.04
CA LYS A 280 -13.02 7.59 37.61
C LYS A 280 -12.69 7.72 36.12
N GLY A 281 -13.24 8.77 35.52
CA GLY A 281 -12.85 9.06 34.13
C GLY A 281 -13.79 8.37 33.12
N CYS A 282 -14.94 7.76 33.58
CA CYS A 282 -15.90 7.16 32.65
C CYS A 282 -16.90 8.21 32.14
N LEU A 283 -17.21 7.96 30.87
CA LEU A 283 -18.19 8.87 30.26
C LEU A 283 -19.61 8.31 30.41
N TRP A 284 -20.46 9.09 31.10
CA TRP A 284 -21.87 8.68 31.24
C TRP A 284 -22.70 9.40 30.16
N ILE A 285 -23.46 8.46 29.46
CA ILE A 285 -24.22 8.98 28.31
C ILE A 285 -25.71 8.77 28.57
N GLY A 286 -26.42 9.86 28.60
CA GLY A 286 -27.89 9.77 28.75
C GLY A 286 -28.58 9.92 27.39
N THR A 287 -29.55 9.05 27.18
CA THR A 287 -30.22 9.09 25.88
C THR A 287 -31.69 9.46 26.07
N ASN A 288 -32.30 9.80 24.94
CA ASN A 288 -33.72 10.24 25.02
C ASN A 288 -34.66 9.03 25.19
N ASP A 289 -34.19 7.83 24.66
CA ASP A 289 -35.22 6.76 24.76
C ASP A 289 -34.52 5.41 25.02
N SER A 290 -33.18 5.37 25.19
CA SER A 290 -32.54 4.05 25.37
C SER A 290 -31.86 3.95 26.74
N GLY A 291 -32.27 4.84 27.63
CA GLY A 291 -31.64 4.75 28.98
C GLY A 291 -30.28 5.47 29.02
N MET A 292 -29.30 4.87 29.82
CA MET A 292 -27.99 5.53 29.93
C MET A 292 -26.88 4.50 29.77
N ALA A 293 -25.75 5.03 29.31
CA ALA A 293 -24.58 4.14 29.12
C ALA A 293 -23.37 4.71 29.86
N LYS A 294 -22.69 3.78 30.45
CA LYS A 294 -21.40 4.14 31.09
C LYS A 294 -20.25 3.60 30.23
N TYR A 295 -19.46 4.57 29.71
CA TYR A 295 -18.37 4.19 28.78
C TYR A 295 -17.01 4.51 29.42
N ASN A 296 -16.14 3.45 29.46
CA ASN A 296 -14.75 3.65 29.95
C ASN A 296 -13.81 3.80 28.76
N PRO A 297 -13.28 5.06 28.62
CA PRO A 297 -12.45 5.32 27.43
C PRO A 297 -11.11 4.58 27.50
N ASN A 298 -10.67 4.10 28.67
CA ASN A 298 -9.34 3.43 28.78
C ASN A 298 -9.41 1.99 28.29
N ASN A 299 -10.50 1.29 28.49
CA ASN A 299 -10.49 -0.12 28.04
C ASN A 299 -11.68 -0.38 27.10
N GLY A 300 -12.53 0.66 26.79
CA GLY A 300 -13.59 0.55 25.77
C GLY A 300 -14.84 -0.17 26.31
N GLU A 301 -14.93 -0.51 27.58
CA GLU A 301 -16.10 -1.22 28.14
C GLU A 301 -17.30 -0.26 28.26
N ILE A 302 -18.47 -0.92 27.82
CA ILE A 302 -19.68 -0.09 27.92
C ILE A 302 -20.76 -0.89 28.68
N LEU A 303 -21.36 -0.14 29.64
CA LEU A 303 -22.46 -0.77 30.39
C LEU A 303 -23.73 0.08 30.23
N PHE A 304 -24.92 -0.79 30.07
CA PHE A 304 -26.17 -0.03 29.83
C PHE A 304 -27.10 -0.21 31.04
N TYR A 305 -27.76 0.93 31.34
CA TYR A 305 -28.79 0.90 32.40
C TYR A 305 -30.12 1.38 31.80
N THR A 306 -31.09 0.44 31.86
CA THR A 306 -32.46 0.79 31.38
C THR A 306 -33.49 0.50 32.48
N VAL A 307 -34.73 0.58 32.03
CA VAL A 307 -35.81 0.32 33.01
C VAL A 307 -35.69 -1.13 33.51
N TYR A 308 -35.03 -1.95 32.74
CA TYR A 308 -34.88 -3.36 33.16
C TYR A 308 -33.87 -3.48 34.30
N GLU A 309 -32.96 -2.55 34.32
CA GLU A 309 -31.93 -2.59 35.40
C GLU A 309 -32.37 -1.75 36.59
N GLY A 310 -33.57 -1.08 36.48
CA GLY A 310 -34.09 -0.44 37.71
C GLY A 310 -34.27 1.08 37.50
N LEU A 311 -33.97 1.53 36.19
CA LEU A 311 -34.21 2.97 35.94
C LEU A 311 -35.72 3.26 35.93
N SER A 312 -36.08 4.41 36.35
CA SER A 312 -37.54 4.71 36.37
C SER A 312 -38.03 5.07 34.97
N SER A 313 -37.24 5.55 34.08
CA SER A 313 -37.54 5.87 32.67
C SER A 313 -36.26 5.80 31.83
N ASN A 314 -36.46 5.44 30.52
CA ASN A 314 -35.27 5.38 29.65
C ASN A 314 -34.89 6.76 29.10
N SER A 315 -35.71 7.69 29.39
CA SER A 315 -35.37 9.09 29.01
C SER A 315 -34.56 9.78 30.12
N VAL A 316 -33.26 9.89 29.83
CA VAL A 316 -32.35 10.42 30.87
C VAL A 316 -32.06 11.90 30.55
N ARG A 317 -32.16 12.85 31.60
CA ARG A 317 -32.09 14.31 31.31
C ARG A 317 -30.84 14.93 31.94
N HIS A 318 -30.30 14.31 32.98
CA HIS A 318 -29.14 14.98 33.61
C HIS A 318 -28.48 14.01 34.59
N PHE A 319 -27.15 14.27 34.79
CA PHE A 319 -26.39 13.45 35.77
C PHE A 319 -25.75 14.37 36.81
N CYS A 320 -25.51 13.70 37.96
CA CYS A 320 -24.66 14.37 38.97
C CYS A 320 -24.06 13.32 39.89
N GLU A 321 -22.74 13.53 40.15
CA GLU A 321 -22.07 12.53 41.01
C GLU A 321 -21.76 13.15 42.39
N ASP A 322 -22.05 12.30 43.36
CA ASP A 322 -21.66 12.80 44.71
C ASP A 322 -20.24 12.35 45.05
N PRO A 323 -19.58 12.96 46.12
CA PRO A 323 -18.18 12.68 46.46
C PRO A 323 -17.96 11.22 46.87
N TYR A 324 -19.05 10.47 47.15
CA TYR A 324 -18.89 9.05 47.57
C TYR A 324 -18.95 8.13 46.36
N GLY A 325 -19.09 8.71 45.11
CA GLY A 325 -19.05 7.89 43.87
C GLY A 325 -20.46 7.47 43.42
N ASN A 326 -21.52 7.88 44.14
CA ASN A 326 -22.89 7.57 43.68
C ASN A 326 -23.32 8.53 42.57
N MET A 327 -23.95 7.81 41.61
CA MET A 327 -24.40 8.65 40.46
C MET A 327 -25.91 8.90 40.55
N PHE A 328 -26.25 10.25 40.59
CA PHE A 328 -27.67 10.61 40.56
C PHE A 328 -28.10 10.83 39.10
N VAL A 329 -29.26 10.18 38.87
CA VAL A 329 -29.69 10.21 37.46
C VAL A 329 -31.11 10.79 37.41
N ALA A 330 -31.17 11.93 36.68
CA ALA A 330 -32.51 12.53 36.48
C ALA A 330 -33.17 11.92 35.23
N THR A 331 -34.29 11.22 35.51
CA THR A 331 -35.03 10.66 34.37
C THR A 331 -36.30 11.48 34.11
N ALA A 332 -36.99 11.22 32.96
CA ALA A 332 -38.19 12.02 32.62
C ALA A 332 -39.26 11.89 33.71
N THR A 333 -39.10 10.82 34.51
CA THR A 333 -40.16 10.65 35.53
C THR A 333 -39.58 10.88 36.93
N ARG A 334 -38.81 9.90 37.46
CA ARG A 334 -38.33 10.08 38.84
C ARG A 334 -36.80 10.14 38.87
N LEU A 335 -36.32 10.66 40.04
CA LEU A 335 -34.85 10.69 40.27
C LEU A 335 -34.36 9.31 40.73
N CYS A 336 -33.31 8.87 40.07
CA CYS A 336 -32.71 7.57 40.46
C CYS A 336 -31.27 7.78 40.93
N MET A 337 -30.81 6.78 41.75
CA MET A 337 -29.39 6.82 42.19
C MET A 337 -28.74 5.47 41.87
N VAL A 338 -27.60 5.62 41.14
CA VAL A 338 -26.80 4.41 40.88
C VAL A 338 -25.63 4.33 41.86
N GLY A 339 -25.70 3.26 42.70
CA GLY A 339 -24.64 3.10 43.73
C GLY A 339 -23.31 2.63 43.09
N THR A 340 -22.20 2.60 43.92
CA THR A 340 -20.88 2.18 43.40
C THR A 340 -20.90 0.68 43.04
N ASP A 341 -21.92 -0.01 43.60
CA ASP A 341 -22.02 -1.45 43.28
C ASP A 341 -22.83 -1.66 41.99
N GLY A 342 -23.34 -0.55 41.42
CA GLY A 342 -24.06 -0.67 40.12
C GLY A 342 -25.57 -0.84 40.34
N ARG A 343 -26.06 -0.95 41.56
CA ARG A 343 -27.51 -1.11 41.79
C ARG A 343 -28.22 0.25 41.76
N ILE A 344 -29.49 0.11 41.20
CA ILE A 344 -30.22 1.39 41.02
C ILE A 344 -31.31 1.48 42.10
N LYS A 345 -31.23 2.62 42.73
CA LYS A 345 -32.30 2.87 43.72
C LYS A 345 -33.12 4.09 43.27
N GLU A 346 -34.43 3.87 43.32
CA GLU A 346 -35.34 4.97 42.93
C GLU A 346 -35.79 5.77 44.17
N TYR A 347 -35.86 7.08 44.06
CA TYR A 347 -36.31 7.91 45.20
C TYR A 347 -37.83 7.76 45.39
N PRO A 348 -38.20 7.32 46.73
CA PRO A 348 -39.61 6.99 47.04
C PRO A 348 -40.52 8.22 46.96
N ASP A 349 -41.73 8.27 46.08
CA ASP A 349 -42.91 9.14 46.25
C ASP A 349 -42.91 10.26 45.21
N GLU A 350 -44.02 10.85 44.58
CA GLU A 350 -44.48 12.04 43.83
C GLU A 350 -43.77 13.32 44.30
N GLU A 351 -42.56 13.25 45.15
CA GLU A 351 -42.09 14.52 45.74
C GLU A 351 -41.06 15.17 44.81
N ILE A 352 -40.29 14.33 43.94
CA ILE A 352 -39.34 14.97 43.01
C ILE A 352 -39.51 14.31 41.63
N ASN A 353 -40.40 14.97 40.80
CA ASN A 353 -40.62 14.45 39.44
C ASN A 353 -40.05 15.41 38.39
N GLY A 354 -39.43 14.74 37.47
CA GLY A 354 -38.98 15.56 36.33
C GLY A 354 -37.91 16.58 36.74
N VAL A 355 -36.66 16.06 36.84
CA VAL A 355 -35.55 16.96 37.26
C VAL A 355 -34.82 17.44 36.01
N ARG A 356 -34.69 18.71 35.99
CA ARG A 356 -34.04 19.26 34.77
C ARG A 356 -32.58 19.60 35.03
N SER A 357 -32.19 20.14 36.19
CA SER A 357 -30.79 20.49 36.49
C SER A 357 -30.43 20.03 37.91
N MET A 358 -29.18 19.48 37.98
CA MET A 358 -28.78 19.00 39.33
C MET A 358 -27.27 19.14 39.48
N VAL A 359 -26.87 19.40 40.79
CA VAL A 359 -25.41 19.48 41.06
C VAL A 359 -25.17 19.00 42.50
N CYS A 360 -23.96 18.58 42.69
CA CYS A 360 -23.64 18.13 44.05
C CYS A 360 -22.44 18.91 44.58
N ASN A 361 -22.60 19.36 45.78
CA ASN A 361 -21.44 20.07 46.37
C ASN A 361 -20.47 19.10 47.04
N ASP A 362 -19.38 19.62 47.60
CA ASP A 362 -18.27 18.78 48.11
C ASP A 362 -18.68 18.07 49.41
N HIS A 363 -19.81 18.44 50.09
CA HIS A 363 -20.25 17.79 51.34
C HIS A 363 -21.28 16.70 51.05
N GLY A 364 -21.50 16.52 49.75
CA GLY A 364 -22.38 15.39 49.39
C GLY A 364 -23.85 15.82 49.30
N ILE A 365 -24.19 17.13 49.41
CA ILE A 365 -25.58 17.59 49.25
C ILE A 365 -25.88 17.79 47.76
N VAL A 366 -27.00 17.17 47.38
CA VAL A 366 -27.40 17.30 45.96
C VAL A 366 -28.56 18.30 45.86
N GLY A 367 -28.29 19.39 45.10
CA GLY A 367 -29.35 20.36 44.79
C GLY A 367 -29.87 20.16 43.36
N GLY A 368 -31.20 20.31 43.26
CA GLY A 368 -31.74 20.12 41.89
C GLY A 368 -32.98 21.01 41.67
N VAL A 369 -33.23 21.19 40.38
CA VAL A 369 -34.44 21.95 40.02
C VAL A 369 -35.34 21.02 39.17
N THR A 370 -36.65 21.05 39.53
CA THR A 370 -37.58 20.15 38.81
C THR A 370 -38.12 20.86 37.57
N ASN A 371 -38.90 20.15 36.68
CA ASN A 371 -39.49 20.75 35.48
C ASN A 371 -40.55 21.78 35.84
N GLY A 372 -41.07 21.61 37.08
CA GLY A 372 -42.10 22.56 37.54
C GLY A 372 -41.49 23.83 38.15
N GLY A 373 -40.12 23.91 38.15
CA GLY A 373 -39.45 25.16 38.62
C GLY A 373 -39.26 25.16 40.14
N GLU A 374 -39.31 23.96 40.77
CA GLU A 374 -39.09 23.89 42.24
C GLU A 374 -37.64 23.50 42.54
N LEU A 375 -37.09 24.08 43.64
CA LEU A 375 -35.72 23.75 44.09
C LEU A 375 -35.76 22.74 45.23
N PHE A 376 -34.92 21.67 45.07
CA PHE A 376 -34.90 20.67 46.18
C PHE A 376 -33.45 20.36 46.55
N PHE A 377 -33.25 19.86 47.77
CA PHE A 377 -31.92 19.46 48.25
C PHE A 377 -32.04 18.10 48.95
N THR A 378 -31.01 17.23 48.57
CA THR A 378 -31.02 15.91 49.22
C THR A 378 -29.61 15.58 49.71
N GLU A 379 -29.54 14.77 50.70
CA GLU A 379 -28.29 14.12 51.13
C GLU A 379 -28.46 12.60 51.11
N GLY A 380 -27.71 11.97 50.13
CA GLY A 380 -27.98 10.54 49.88
C GLY A 380 -29.43 10.31 49.39
N ASP A 381 -30.20 9.52 50.10
CA ASP A 381 -31.58 9.22 49.64
C ASP A 381 -32.61 9.97 50.48
N GLN A 382 -32.17 10.92 51.19
CA GLN A 382 -33.12 11.64 52.08
C GLN A 382 -33.29 13.08 51.56
N LEU A 383 -34.66 13.48 51.38
CA LEU A 383 -34.97 14.88 50.97
C LEU A 383 -34.81 15.84 52.16
N ILE A 384 -33.98 16.86 51.97
CA ILE A 384 -33.73 17.86 53.05
C ILE A 384 -34.80 18.95 52.97
N ASN A 385 -34.97 19.52 51.75
CA ASN A 385 -35.94 20.64 51.58
C ASN A 385 -36.36 20.73 50.11
N LYS A 386 -37.60 21.34 49.97
CA LYS A 386 -38.13 21.66 48.63
C LYS A 386 -38.86 23.01 48.69
N MET A 387 -38.54 23.82 47.70
CA MET A 387 -39.14 25.17 47.82
C MET A 387 -39.38 25.73 46.41
N LYS A 388 -40.34 26.76 46.32
CA LYS A 388 -40.63 27.48 45.06
C LYS A 388 -40.36 28.97 45.25
N LEU A 389 -40.11 29.51 44.15
CA LEU A 389 -39.87 30.97 44.24
C LEU A 389 -41.17 31.71 44.58
N LYS A 390 -41.13 32.57 45.53
CA LYS A 390 -42.37 33.25 46.00
C LYS A 390 -42.88 34.20 44.92
N GLU A 391 -42.26 34.48 43.83
CA GLU A 391 -42.68 35.42 42.78
C GLU A 391 -43.48 34.69 41.69
N ASP A 392 -44.58 35.36 41.20
CA ASP A 392 -45.61 34.72 40.34
C ASP A 392 -45.11 34.65 38.89
N MET A 393 -43.88 35.34 38.51
CA MET A 393 -43.57 35.35 37.07
C MET A 393 -42.19 34.74 36.83
N ALA A 394 -41.51 34.17 37.94
CA ALA A 394 -40.20 33.53 37.69
C ALA A 394 -40.13 32.19 38.45
N SER A 395 -39.47 31.21 37.81
CA SER A 395 -39.25 29.90 38.48
C SER A 395 -37.76 29.51 38.39
N PHE A 396 -37.43 28.63 39.33
CA PHE A 396 -36.04 28.15 39.25
C PHE A 396 -35.83 27.28 38.00
N SER A 397 -34.65 27.48 37.38
CA SER A 397 -34.49 26.72 36.11
C SER A 397 -33.14 26.00 36.10
N ALA A 398 -32.11 26.50 36.78
CA ALA A 398 -30.79 25.84 36.74
C ALA A 398 -30.08 26.04 38.10
N ILE A 399 -29.20 25.12 38.35
CA ILE A 399 -28.50 25.23 39.65
C ILE A 399 -27.03 24.87 39.43
N GLY A 400 -26.11 25.67 40.01
CA GLY A 400 -24.66 25.40 39.98
C GLY A 400 -24.05 25.40 41.40
N THR A 401 -22.91 24.64 41.42
CA THR A 401 -22.27 24.60 42.75
C THR A 401 -21.16 25.66 42.81
N GLY A 402 -21.14 26.40 43.93
CA GLY A 402 -20.09 27.45 44.15
C GLY A 402 -19.12 27.02 45.25
N ASP A 403 -18.14 27.89 45.70
CA ASP A 403 -17.18 27.62 46.79
C ASP A 403 -17.85 27.72 48.16
N ASN A 404 -17.51 26.80 49.15
CA ASN A 404 -17.94 26.93 50.57
C ASN A 404 -19.38 26.45 50.75
N ASN A 405 -19.90 25.58 49.91
CA ASN A 405 -21.19 24.90 50.10
C ASN A 405 -22.36 25.77 49.65
N GLU A 406 -22.09 26.82 48.80
CA GLU A 406 -23.18 27.67 48.27
C GLU A 406 -23.61 27.19 46.89
N PHE A 407 -24.96 27.33 46.69
CA PHE A 407 -25.50 27.02 45.36
C PHE A 407 -25.96 28.31 44.68
N LEU A 408 -25.54 28.38 43.44
CA LEU A 408 -26.10 29.48 42.63
C LEU A 408 -27.24 28.96 41.75
N VAL A 409 -28.38 29.63 41.95
CA VAL A 409 -29.57 29.06 41.27
C VAL A 409 -30.07 30.10 40.27
N GLY A 410 -30.12 29.70 39.00
CA GLY A 410 -30.64 30.58 37.93
C GLY A 410 -32.16 30.47 37.80
N THR A 411 -32.77 31.51 37.19
CA THR A 411 -34.25 31.52 37.08
C THR A 411 -34.64 31.66 35.61
N THR A 412 -35.97 31.52 35.36
CA THR A 412 -36.47 31.70 33.98
C THR A 412 -36.42 33.18 33.59
N SER A 413 -36.02 34.06 34.52
CA SER A 413 -35.86 35.50 34.22
C SER A 413 -34.39 35.88 34.21
N ASP A 414 -33.99 37.18 34.49
CA ASP A 414 -32.60 37.63 34.24
C ASP A 414 -31.81 37.70 35.55
N PHE A 415 -32.19 36.86 36.55
CA PHE A 415 -31.36 37.01 37.77
C PHE A 415 -31.06 35.62 38.35
N VAL A 416 -30.05 35.58 39.22
CA VAL A 416 -29.67 34.32 39.93
C VAL A 416 -29.74 34.56 41.44
N VAL A 417 -29.93 33.41 42.13
CA VAL A 417 -30.04 33.52 43.62
C VAL A 417 -29.00 32.59 44.25
N CYS A 418 -28.36 33.17 45.31
CA CYS A 418 -27.41 32.31 46.05
C CYS A 418 -28.13 31.61 47.22
N VAL A 419 -27.87 30.29 47.24
CA VAL A 419 -28.57 29.50 48.29
C VAL A 419 -27.52 28.68 49.04
N THR A 420 -27.67 28.67 50.40
CA THR A 420 -26.76 27.83 51.21
C THR A 420 -27.58 26.90 52.12
N VAL A 421 -27.03 25.74 52.26
CA VAL A 421 -27.71 24.78 53.15
C VAL A 421 -26.85 24.57 54.40
N VAL A 422 -27.38 25.13 55.56
CA VAL A 422 -26.65 24.97 56.84
C VAL A 422 -27.55 24.21 57.83
N ASN A 423 -27.02 23.07 58.44
CA ASN A 423 -27.78 22.24 59.40
C ASN A 423 -29.12 21.79 58.80
N LYS A 424 -29.14 21.45 57.47
CA LYS A 424 -30.32 20.90 56.76
C LYS A 424 -31.41 21.96 56.61
N GLN A 425 -31.03 23.23 56.85
CA GLN A 425 -31.97 24.33 56.54
C GLN A 425 -31.45 25.11 55.33
N VAL A 426 -32.45 25.48 54.46
CA VAL A 426 -32.05 26.21 53.24
C VAL A 426 -32.16 27.72 53.50
N ILE A 427 -30.99 28.41 53.31
CA ILE A 427 -30.96 29.88 53.54
C ILE A 427 -30.68 30.57 52.19
N GLU A 428 -31.69 31.46 51.80
CA GLU A 428 -31.50 32.23 50.56
C GLU A 428 -30.62 33.46 50.81
N GLY A 429 -29.58 33.55 49.95
CA GLY A 429 -28.61 34.66 50.14
C GLY A 429 -28.88 35.78 49.11
N ARG A 430 -27.76 36.34 48.58
CA ARG A 430 -27.78 37.52 47.69
C ARG A 430 -28.34 37.15 46.32
N ARG A 431 -28.86 38.28 45.72
CA ARG A 431 -29.37 38.14 44.34
C ARG A 431 -28.56 39.04 43.39
N TYR A 432 -28.39 38.35 42.18
CA TYR A 432 -27.62 39.14 41.19
C TYR A 432 -28.41 39.22 39.89
N SER A 433 -28.56 40.46 39.35
CA SER A 433 -29.16 40.58 38.01
C SER A 433 -28.11 40.34 36.92
N VAL A 434 -28.58 39.60 35.93
CA VAL A 434 -27.65 39.32 34.83
C VAL A 434 -28.25 39.91 33.54
N ASP A 435 -27.51 40.80 32.97
CA ASP A 435 -28.02 41.49 31.77
C ASP A 435 -27.96 40.56 30.54
N ASP A 436 -29.02 40.59 29.68
CA ASP A 436 -29.07 39.89 28.37
C ASP A 436 -29.18 38.38 28.57
N ALA A 437 -29.66 38.02 29.80
CA ALA A 437 -29.87 36.58 30.03
C ALA A 437 -31.36 36.32 30.28
N GLU A 438 -31.86 35.29 29.59
CA GLU A 438 -33.24 34.84 29.83
C GLU A 438 -33.28 33.31 29.86
N TYR A 439 -33.88 32.92 30.88
CA TYR A 439 -34.06 31.47 31.07
C TYR A 439 -32.70 30.76 31.14
N PHE A 440 -32.30 30.39 32.39
CA PHE A 440 -30.96 29.78 32.57
C PHE A 440 -31.05 28.27 32.35
N ASN A 441 -30.22 27.81 31.42
CA ASN A 441 -30.22 26.36 31.14
C ASN A 441 -29.16 25.63 31.98
N LYS A 442 -27.95 26.30 32.20
CA LYS A 442 -26.90 25.61 32.98
C LYS A 442 -25.96 26.66 33.60
N ILE A 443 -25.53 26.34 34.81
CA ILE A 443 -24.53 27.19 35.48
C ILE A 443 -23.34 26.30 35.88
N TYR A 444 -22.18 26.77 35.41
CA TYR A 444 -20.96 25.96 35.64
C TYR A 444 -19.94 26.77 36.44
N TYR A 445 -19.56 26.15 37.53
CA TYR A 445 -18.57 26.85 38.36
C TYR A 445 -17.15 26.49 37.90
N SER A 446 -16.36 27.52 37.66
CA SER A 446 -14.94 27.31 37.30
C SER A 446 -14.02 27.79 38.42
N GLU A 447 -13.39 26.76 39.00
CA GLU A 447 -12.46 27.15 40.10
C GLU A 447 -11.27 27.96 39.55
N GLU A 448 -10.83 27.58 38.32
CA GLU A 448 -9.67 28.25 37.70
C GLU A 448 -9.95 29.73 37.44
N ASN A 449 -11.23 30.02 37.08
CA ASN A 449 -11.55 31.43 36.70
C ASN A 449 -12.24 32.15 37.85
N ASN A 450 -12.37 31.44 38.95
CA ASN A 450 -12.96 32.02 40.18
C ASN A 450 -14.34 32.64 39.90
N GLY A 451 -15.22 31.92 39.23
CA GLY A 451 -16.58 32.45 38.99
C GLY A 451 -17.44 31.39 38.30
N TYR A 452 -18.63 32.00 37.62
CA TYR A 452 -19.62 31.05 37.10
C TYR A 452 -19.86 31.36 35.61
N PHE A 453 -19.69 30.22 34.86
CA PHE A 453 -20.21 30.36 33.49
C PHE A 453 -21.69 29.98 33.43
N TYR A 454 -22.36 30.72 32.53
CA TYR A 454 -23.80 30.36 32.48
C TYR A 454 -24.27 30.35 31.03
N CYS A 455 -25.30 29.48 30.83
CA CYS A 455 -25.96 29.45 29.51
C CYS A 455 -27.47 29.64 29.68
N CYS A 456 -27.96 30.30 28.63
CA CYS A 456 -29.40 30.61 28.74
C CYS A 456 -30.08 30.38 27.40
N GLU A 457 -31.48 30.39 27.49
CA GLU A 457 -32.19 30.38 26.20
C GLU A 457 -31.79 31.58 25.34
N LYS A 458 -31.69 32.70 26.00
CA LYS A 458 -31.10 33.89 25.33
C LYS A 458 -29.91 34.42 26.12
N GLY A 459 -28.69 34.14 25.56
CA GLY A 459 -27.47 34.78 26.14
C GLY A 459 -26.59 33.72 26.82
N ASN A 460 -25.39 34.02 26.94
CA ASN A 460 -24.39 33.27 27.70
C ASN A 460 -23.31 34.21 28.23
N GLY A 461 -22.67 33.63 29.32
CA GLY A 461 -21.66 34.60 29.82
C GLY A 461 -20.96 34.05 31.06
N PHE A 462 -20.15 34.98 31.63
CA PHE A 462 -19.40 34.65 32.85
C PHE A 462 -19.73 35.65 33.96
N MET A 463 -19.94 35.03 35.09
CA MET A 463 -20.26 35.90 36.25
C MET A 463 -19.22 35.66 37.35
N THR A 464 -18.64 36.80 37.91
CA THR A 464 -17.68 36.67 39.04
C THR A 464 -18.42 36.36 40.34
N LYS A 465 -17.71 36.02 41.39
CA LYS A 465 -18.35 35.69 42.69
C LYS A 465 -19.01 36.93 43.29
N GLU A 466 -18.54 38.04 42.81
CA GLU A 466 -19.10 39.29 43.37
C GLU A 466 -20.37 39.70 42.62
N GLY A 467 -20.70 38.89 41.51
CA GLY A 467 -22.00 39.13 40.86
C GLY A 467 -21.84 40.02 39.61
N ILE A 468 -20.54 40.28 39.18
CA ILE A 468 -20.35 41.06 37.94
C ILE A 468 -20.43 40.09 36.74
N SER A 469 -21.43 40.47 35.88
CA SER A 469 -21.68 39.53 34.75
C SER A 469 -21.15 40.14 33.45
N THR A 470 -20.45 39.27 32.64
CA THR A 470 -19.97 39.66 31.31
C THR A 470 -20.61 38.73 30.26
N SER A 471 -21.32 39.42 29.28
CA SER A 471 -21.95 38.60 28.21
C SER A 471 -20.88 38.05 27.25
N MET A 472 -21.07 36.86 26.83
CA MET A 472 -20.10 36.21 25.92
C MET A 472 -20.83 35.79 24.65
N SER A 473 -21.97 36.40 24.37
CA SER A 473 -22.76 36.04 23.17
C SER A 473 -22.12 36.66 21.93
N VAL A 474 -22.11 35.92 20.77
CA VAL A 474 -21.64 36.46 19.47
C VAL A 474 -22.81 36.41 18.49
N ALA A 475 -22.82 37.36 17.43
CA ALA A 475 -23.98 37.59 16.52
C ALA A 475 -24.53 36.28 15.97
N ASP A 476 -23.71 35.23 15.81
CA ASP A 476 -24.22 33.99 15.20
C ASP A 476 -24.32 32.88 16.24
N PHE A 477 -24.26 33.23 17.49
CA PHE A 477 -24.39 32.26 18.59
C PHE A 477 -24.89 32.99 19.84
N SER A 478 -26.22 33.13 20.00
CA SER A 478 -26.66 33.96 21.14
C SER A 478 -27.91 33.38 21.79
N SER A 479 -28.36 32.22 21.26
CA SER A 479 -29.61 31.72 21.87
C SER A 479 -29.59 30.19 21.88
N SER A 480 -30.54 29.62 22.68
CA SER A 480 -30.74 28.16 22.84
C SER A 480 -29.44 27.46 23.24
N ILE A 481 -28.74 28.09 24.10
CA ILE A 481 -27.46 27.50 24.57
C ILE A 481 -27.76 26.56 25.74
N THR A 482 -27.32 25.38 25.62
CA THR A 482 -27.87 24.36 26.52
C THR A 482 -26.78 23.85 27.47
N ASP A 483 -25.47 23.79 26.98
CA ASP A 483 -24.47 23.18 27.88
C ASP A 483 -23.13 23.89 27.72
N ILE A 484 -22.27 23.68 28.81
CA ILE A 484 -20.96 24.36 28.84
C ILE A 484 -19.94 23.40 29.48
N THR A 485 -18.68 23.53 28.89
CA THR A 485 -17.58 22.79 29.54
C THR A 485 -16.26 23.52 29.28
N VAL A 486 -15.33 23.26 30.20
CA VAL A 486 -13.99 23.86 30.02
C VAL A 486 -12.98 22.73 29.79
N ASP A 487 -12.20 22.95 28.67
CA ASP A 487 -11.25 21.86 28.35
C ASP A 487 -9.96 22.00 29.17
N TYR A 488 -9.01 21.03 29.03
CA TYR A 488 -7.83 20.96 29.93
C TYR A 488 -6.87 22.11 29.62
N GLN A 489 -7.13 22.79 28.36
CA GLN A 489 -6.23 23.93 28.04
C GLN A 489 -6.88 25.26 28.39
N GLY A 490 -8.08 25.08 29.14
CA GLY A 490 -8.68 26.30 29.71
C GLY A 490 -9.65 26.97 28.72
N ASN A 491 -9.87 26.32 27.51
CA ASN A 491 -10.90 26.85 26.59
C ASN A 491 -12.32 26.53 27.06
N VAL A 492 -13.14 27.51 26.74
CA VAL A 492 -14.54 27.31 27.20
C VAL A 492 -15.40 26.94 25.99
N TRP A 493 -16.25 25.91 26.23
CA TRP A 493 -17.10 25.42 25.13
C TRP A 493 -18.57 25.60 25.50
N PHE A 494 -19.29 26.27 24.54
CA PHE A 494 -20.75 26.39 24.68
C PHE A 494 -21.42 25.62 23.54
N VAL A 495 -22.52 25.01 23.95
CA VAL A 495 -23.21 24.32 22.83
C VAL A 495 -24.66 24.81 22.81
N SER A 496 -25.18 24.79 21.53
CA SER A 496 -26.57 25.25 21.32
C SER A 496 -27.36 24.16 20.58
N ASN A 497 -28.61 24.11 20.95
CA ASN A 497 -29.38 23.06 20.24
C ASN A 497 -29.91 23.61 18.91
N LYS A 498 -29.40 24.90 18.54
CA LYS A 498 -29.83 25.44 17.23
C LYS A 498 -28.61 25.99 16.48
N GLN A 499 -27.45 26.21 17.26
CA GLN A 499 -26.46 27.06 16.57
C GLN A 499 -25.07 26.42 16.67
N GLY A 500 -25.09 25.05 16.96
CA GLY A 500 -23.80 24.34 16.93
C GLY A 500 -23.00 24.52 18.23
N ILE A 501 -21.58 24.63 18.03
CA ILE A 501 -20.70 24.70 19.21
C ILE A 501 -19.85 25.97 19.11
N LEU A 502 -19.81 26.66 20.25
CA LEU A 502 -18.93 27.85 20.34
C LEU A 502 -17.80 27.60 21.35
N ARG A 503 -16.60 27.84 20.79
CA ARG A 503 -15.44 27.69 21.69
C ARG A 503 -14.72 29.03 21.85
N TYR A 504 -14.43 29.41 23.13
CA TYR A 504 -13.57 30.59 23.41
C TYR A 504 -12.15 30.14 23.79
N SER A 505 -11.20 30.65 22.91
CA SER A 505 -9.80 30.29 23.18
C SER A 505 -8.97 31.54 23.49
N TRP A 506 -8.06 31.36 24.35
CA TRP A 506 -7.20 32.52 24.71
C TRP A 506 -6.49 33.05 23.45
N ASN A 507 -6.45 34.36 23.37
CA ASN A 507 -5.81 35.05 22.24
C ASN A 507 -4.74 36.03 22.76
N PRO A 508 -3.58 35.93 22.11
CA PRO A 508 -2.50 36.82 22.60
C PRO A 508 -2.76 38.29 22.25
N PHE A 509 -3.60 38.49 21.30
CA PHE A 509 -3.95 39.88 20.95
C PHE A 509 -5.24 40.30 21.67
N MET A 510 -4.98 41.25 22.57
CA MET A 510 -6.19 41.74 23.28
C MET A 510 -6.88 42.83 22.45
N ASP A 511 -8.19 42.65 22.38
CA ASP A 511 -9.01 43.68 21.70
C ASP A 511 -9.40 44.81 22.65
N ILE A 512 -8.77 45.98 22.42
CA ILE A 512 -8.95 47.10 23.39
C ILE A 512 -10.33 47.73 23.18
N PHE A 513 -10.79 47.90 21.86
CA PHE A 513 -12.13 48.49 21.62
C PHE A 513 -13.21 47.64 22.28
N ALA A 514 -13.06 46.33 22.11
CA ALA A 514 -14.07 45.45 22.73
C ALA A 514 -14.05 45.56 24.26
N ARG A 515 -12.82 45.65 24.78
CA ARG A 515 -12.71 45.75 26.26
C ARG A 515 -13.29 47.08 26.75
N ALA A 516 -13.11 48.06 25.94
CA ALA A 516 -13.57 49.40 26.40
C ALA A 516 -15.00 49.66 25.94
N ASN A 517 -15.63 48.66 25.24
CA ASN A 517 -17.01 48.80 24.72
C ASN A 517 -17.12 49.97 23.74
N VAL A 518 -16.21 50.08 22.82
CA VAL A 518 -16.21 51.10 21.76
C VAL A 518 -16.52 50.40 20.43
N ASP A 519 -17.35 51.11 19.58
CA ASP A 519 -17.72 50.50 18.28
C ASP A 519 -16.48 50.38 17.38
N LYS A 520 -16.57 49.34 16.57
CA LYS A 520 -15.44 49.08 15.65
C LYS A 520 -15.27 50.25 14.67
N ASP A 521 -14.00 50.58 14.37
CA ASP A 521 -13.66 51.63 13.39
C ASP A 521 -12.20 51.43 12.93
N VAL A 522 -11.94 52.00 11.74
CA VAL A 522 -10.55 51.87 11.24
C VAL A 522 -9.64 52.83 12.01
N VAL A 523 -8.50 52.20 12.49
CA VAL A 523 -7.59 53.01 13.34
C VAL A 523 -6.34 53.36 12.52
N ASN A 524 -6.03 54.70 12.50
CA ASN A 524 -4.88 55.16 11.68
C ASN A 524 -3.66 55.45 12.54
N CYS A 525 -3.93 55.83 13.84
CA CYS A 525 -2.77 56.14 14.69
C CYS A 525 -3.16 56.02 16.16
N VAL A 526 -2.14 55.71 16.94
CA VAL A 526 -2.40 55.63 18.39
C VAL A 526 -1.25 56.34 19.12
N LEU A 527 -1.64 56.98 20.25
CA LEU A 527 -0.65 57.68 21.11
C LEU A 527 -1.01 57.45 22.58
N VAL A 528 0.04 57.00 23.28
CA VAL A 528 -0.23 56.81 24.72
C VAL A 528 0.40 57.97 25.49
N LYS A 529 -0.51 58.68 26.29
CA LYS A 529 -0.02 59.78 27.15
C LYS A 529 -0.79 59.77 28.48
N ASP A 530 0.10 59.80 29.61
CA ASP A 530 -0.41 59.88 30.99
C ASP A 530 -1.41 58.75 31.27
N GLY A 531 -1.13 57.53 30.74
CA GLY A 531 -1.98 56.35 31.04
C GLY A 531 -3.23 56.32 30.17
N LEU A 532 -3.35 57.31 29.18
CA LEU A 532 -4.52 57.32 28.27
C LEU A 532 -4.07 56.93 26.86
N LEU A 533 -4.93 56.12 26.30
CA LEU A 533 -4.66 55.75 24.90
C LEU A 533 -5.53 56.61 23.97
N TYR A 534 -4.81 57.47 23.18
CA TYR A 534 -5.53 58.28 22.17
C TYR A 534 -5.52 57.53 20.83
N VAL A 535 -6.79 57.43 20.33
CA VAL A 535 -6.90 56.59 19.11
C VAL A 535 -7.52 57.45 18.00
N GLY A 536 -6.72 57.70 16.96
CA GLY A 536 -7.26 58.41 15.78
C GLY A 536 -7.91 57.42 14.79
N THR A 537 -9.18 57.70 14.45
CA THR A 537 -9.91 56.78 13.56
C THR A 537 -10.43 57.55 12.35
N ASN A 538 -11.24 56.77 11.48
CA ASN A 538 -11.86 57.45 10.33
C ASN A 538 -13.04 58.31 10.77
N SER A 539 -13.48 57.97 11.97
CA SER A 539 -14.70 58.70 12.39
C SER A 539 -14.39 59.72 13.48
N GLY A 540 -13.09 59.78 13.87
CA GLY A 540 -12.79 60.78 14.91
C GLY A 540 -11.78 60.24 15.91
N LEU A 541 -11.74 60.97 17.09
CA LEU A 541 -10.72 60.65 18.13
C LEU A 541 -11.41 59.92 19.29
N VAL A 542 -10.80 58.78 19.63
CA VAL A 542 -11.28 58.01 20.81
C VAL A 542 -10.17 57.98 21.87
N THR A 543 -10.63 58.21 23.14
CA THR A 543 -9.65 58.14 24.24
C THR A 543 -10.05 57.05 25.23
N ILE A 544 -8.95 56.24 25.53
CA ILE A 544 -9.25 55.12 26.46
C ILE A 544 -8.26 55.14 27.62
N ASP A 545 -8.85 54.90 28.85
CA ASP A 545 -7.98 54.79 30.05
C ASP A 545 -7.39 53.38 30.15
N LEU A 546 -6.07 53.29 30.15
CA LEU A 546 -5.44 51.96 30.07
C LEU A 546 -5.44 51.27 31.44
N LYS A 547 -5.83 52.00 32.54
CA LYS A 547 -5.97 51.34 33.86
C LYS A 547 -7.36 50.70 34.00
N THR A 548 -8.39 51.45 33.48
CA THR A 548 -9.77 50.94 33.69
C THR A 548 -10.32 50.39 32.37
N TYR A 549 -9.71 50.75 31.20
CA TYR A 549 -10.15 50.42 29.84
C TYR A 549 -11.55 50.97 29.55
N TYR A 550 -11.88 52.08 30.12
CA TYR A 550 -13.12 52.81 29.79
C TYR A 550 -12.79 53.97 28.85
N ALA A 551 -13.80 54.11 27.95
CA ALA A 551 -13.61 55.28 27.06
C ALA A 551 -13.82 56.59 27.84
N VAL A 552 -12.92 57.50 27.59
CA VAL A 552 -12.97 58.79 28.30
C VAL A 552 -13.43 59.86 27.30
N PRO A 553 -14.48 60.64 27.71
CA PRO A 553 -14.98 61.67 26.80
C PRO A 553 -13.90 62.72 26.49
N ILE A 554 -14.04 63.18 25.20
CA ILE A 554 -13.07 64.21 24.77
C ILE A 554 -13.67 65.60 25.02
N ASP A 555 -12.95 66.56 25.59
CA ASP A 555 -13.38 67.91 26.02
C ASP A 555 -13.85 68.74 24.83
N HIS A 556 -13.58 68.33 23.43
CA HIS A 556 -14.03 69.09 22.24
C HIS A 556 -14.44 68.12 21.14
N PRO A 557 -15.51 67.45 21.26
CA PRO A 557 -15.91 66.38 20.32
C PRO A 557 -16.27 66.93 18.94
N ASN A 558 -16.65 68.23 18.84
CA ASN A 558 -17.11 68.78 17.54
C ASN A 558 -15.94 68.92 16.55
N TYR A 559 -14.71 68.95 17.07
CA TYR A 559 -13.56 69.10 16.15
C TYR A 559 -13.15 67.75 15.57
N PHE A 560 -13.68 66.67 16.15
CA PHE A 560 -13.12 65.37 15.73
C PHE A 560 -14.24 64.46 15.24
N LYS A 561 -15.47 64.91 15.44
CA LYS A 561 -16.58 64.01 15.07
C LYS A 561 -16.66 63.91 13.54
N ASN A 562 -16.68 62.62 12.99
CA ASN A 562 -16.77 62.28 11.55
C ASN A 562 -15.62 62.89 10.75
N VAL A 563 -14.49 63.04 11.56
CA VAL A 563 -13.28 63.56 10.87
C VAL A 563 -12.19 62.49 10.95
N ARG A 564 -11.63 62.27 9.77
CA ARG A 564 -10.56 61.25 9.72
C ARG A 564 -9.25 61.81 10.30
N ILE A 565 -8.69 61.04 11.26
CA ILE A 565 -7.43 61.46 11.91
C ILE A 565 -6.29 60.56 11.40
N ARG A 566 -5.27 61.17 10.85
CA ARG A 566 -4.23 60.37 10.15
C ARG A 566 -3.00 60.18 11.03
N ASP A 567 -2.75 61.17 11.93
CA ASP A 567 -1.54 61.02 12.77
C ASP A 567 -1.73 61.82 14.08
N LEU A 568 -1.07 61.28 15.12
CA LEU A 568 -1.02 62.00 16.41
C LEU A 568 0.43 62.07 16.90
N MET A 569 0.74 63.24 17.43
CA MET A 569 2.11 63.36 17.97
C MET A 569 2.09 64.23 19.23
N GLU A 570 2.89 63.80 20.18
CA GLU A 570 3.07 64.65 21.37
C GLU A 570 4.37 65.46 21.25
N ASP A 571 4.14 66.83 21.43
CA ASP A 571 5.37 67.63 21.35
C ASP A 571 6.05 67.74 22.72
N SER A 572 7.24 68.43 22.79
CA SER A 572 8.09 68.47 24.00
C SER A 572 7.40 69.27 25.12
N GLN A 573 6.36 70.02 24.76
CA GLN A 573 5.64 70.80 25.80
C GLN A 573 4.41 70.02 26.29
N GLY A 574 4.22 68.87 25.75
CA GLY A 574 3.13 68.00 26.24
C GLY A 574 1.84 68.21 25.44
N ASN A 575 1.85 69.10 24.37
CA ASN A 575 0.67 69.26 23.51
C ASN A 575 0.52 68.09 22.52
N ILE A 576 -0.78 67.90 22.22
CA ILE A 576 -1.02 66.83 21.23
C ILE A 576 -1.40 67.48 19.90
N TRP A 577 -0.71 66.93 18.87
CA TRP A 577 -1.02 67.44 17.52
C TRP A 577 -1.73 66.34 16.72
N ALA A 578 -2.87 66.82 16.12
CA ALA A 578 -3.65 65.81 15.36
C ALA A 578 -3.74 66.25 13.89
N CYS A 579 -3.27 65.32 13.06
CA CYS A 579 -3.43 65.57 11.61
C CYS A 579 -4.79 65.05 11.14
N THR A 580 -5.55 66.02 10.44
CA THR A 580 -6.92 65.59 10.08
C THR A 580 -7.20 65.93 8.63
N TYR A 581 -8.22 65.18 8.10
CA TYR A 581 -8.69 65.54 6.73
C TYR A 581 -9.98 66.34 6.81
N GLY A 582 -10.22 66.95 7.92
CA GLY A 582 -11.46 67.75 8.10
C GLY A 582 -11.20 69.23 7.81
N LYS A 583 -12.21 70.03 8.04
CA LYS A 583 -12.16 71.46 7.67
C LYS A 583 -11.18 72.23 8.59
N HIS A 584 -10.84 71.67 9.74
CA HIS A 584 -9.97 72.42 10.67
C HIS A 584 -8.50 72.05 10.44
N GLY A 585 -8.22 71.23 9.44
CA GLY A 585 -6.86 70.86 9.03
C GLY A 585 -6.04 70.23 10.17
N LEU A 586 -4.96 70.93 10.68
CA LEU A 586 -4.11 70.47 11.80
C LEU A 586 -4.62 71.03 13.14
N ILE A 587 -4.77 70.12 14.08
CA ILE A 587 -5.36 70.58 15.36
C ILE A 587 -4.32 70.38 16.47
N GLU A 588 -4.13 71.41 17.27
CA GLU A 588 -3.23 71.36 18.46
C GLU A 588 -4.06 71.40 19.75
N LEU A 589 -3.89 70.30 20.46
CA LEU A 589 -4.53 70.26 21.80
C LEU A 589 -3.51 70.61 22.90
N LYS A 590 -3.82 71.76 23.56
CA LYS A 590 -2.84 72.23 24.58
C LYS A 590 -3.08 71.56 25.93
N THR A 591 -2.06 71.57 26.78
CA THR A 591 -2.16 70.87 28.08
C THR A 591 -3.16 71.57 28.99
N ASP A 592 -3.42 72.92 28.67
CA ASP A 592 -4.37 73.67 29.54
C ASP A 592 -5.81 73.50 29.03
N GLY A 593 -5.96 72.57 27.94
CA GLY A 593 -7.34 72.30 27.47
C GLY A 593 -7.69 73.19 26.27
N GLY A 594 -6.80 74.15 25.87
CA GLY A 594 -7.03 75.01 24.70
C GLY A 594 -6.79 74.25 23.38
N ILE A 595 -7.56 74.77 22.32
CA ILE A 595 -7.39 74.13 21.00
C ILE A 595 -7.03 75.20 19.98
N GLU A 596 -6.05 74.80 19.18
CA GLU A 596 -5.69 75.69 18.04
C GLU A 596 -5.72 74.87 16.74
N THR A 597 -6.20 75.64 15.61
CA THR A 597 -6.28 74.88 14.33
C THR A 597 -5.44 75.61 13.27
N TYR A 598 -4.98 74.75 12.37
CA TYR A 598 -4.13 75.28 11.27
C TYR A 598 -4.69 74.79 9.94
N ASN A 599 -5.19 75.83 9.16
CA ASN A 599 -5.65 75.51 7.80
C ASN A 599 -5.37 76.70 6.86
N GLU A 600 -5.87 76.56 5.62
CA GLU A 600 -5.50 77.60 4.62
C GLU A 600 -6.17 78.93 4.94
N ARG A 601 -7.26 78.76 5.57
CA ARG A 601 -8.03 80.00 5.80
C ARG A 601 -7.57 80.71 7.08
N ASN A 602 -7.20 79.92 8.11
CA ASN A 602 -6.97 80.59 9.42
C ASN A 602 -5.48 80.91 9.60
N ARG A 603 -4.53 80.10 9.06
CA ARG A 603 -3.11 80.33 9.43
C ARG A 603 -2.22 80.15 8.20
N GLY A 604 -2.89 80.11 6.92
CA GLY A 604 -2.17 80.16 5.62
C GLY A 604 -1.32 78.90 5.40
N THR A 605 -1.77 77.72 5.79
CA THR A 605 -1.00 76.49 5.53
C THR A 605 -1.07 76.13 4.04
N LEU A 606 -0.12 75.32 3.62
CA LEU A 606 -0.12 74.76 2.26
C LEU A 606 -0.78 73.38 2.25
N GLY A 607 -2.15 73.42 1.78
CA GLY A 607 -3.00 72.18 1.80
C GLY A 607 -3.78 72.04 3.10
N GLY A 608 -4.91 71.27 3.04
CA GLY A 608 -5.84 71.20 4.21
C GLY A 608 -5.96 69.76 4.72
N LYS A 609 -5.28 68.86 3.98
CA LYS A 609 -5.34 67.46 4.45
C LYS A 609 -3.97 67.02 4.98
N PHE A 610 -3.91 66.99 6.29
CA PHE A 610 -2.61 66.70 6.93
C PHE A 610 -2.44 65.19 7.13
N ARG A 611 -1.24 64.81 6.95
CA ARG A 611 -1.03 63.35 6.97
C ARG A 611 -0.07 62.97 8.11
N CYS A 612 1.05 63.66 8.21
CA CYS A 612 1.97 63.30 9.32
C CYS A 612 2.60 64.57 9.89
N VAL A 613 3.05 64.42 11.12
CA VAL A 613 3.59 65.61 11.83
C VAL A 613 4.77 65.15 12.69
N THR A 614 5.86 66.08 12.78
CA THR A 614 7.00 65.75 13.64
C THR A 614 7.57 67.05 14.24
N GLU A 615 8.05 66.87 15.45
CA GLU A 615 8.72 68.03 16.08
C GLU A 615 10.23 67.92 15.90
N LEU A 616 10.77 69.06 15.45
CA LEU A 616 12.24 69.10 15.36
C LEU A 616 12.87 69.46 16.71
N GLU A 617 14.27 69.26 16.81
CA GLU A 617 14.96 69.46 18.10
C GLU A 617 14.88 70.93 18.54
N ASP A 618 14.74 71.81 17.55
CA ASP A 618 14.71 73.24 17.92
C ASP A 618 13.28 73.69 18.27
N GLY A 619 12.31 72.71 18.28
CA GLY A 619 10.95 73.06 18.77
C GLY A 619 10.02 73.35 17.59
N THR A 620 10.51 73.39 16.36
CA THR A 620 9.66 73.60 15.18
C THR A 620 8.81 72.35 14.90
N ILE A 621 7.49 72.70 14.53
CA ILE A 621 6.60 71.58 14.16
C ILE A 621 6.50 71.54 12.64
N VAL A 622 6.84 70.37 12.14
CA VAL A 622 6.72 70.22 10.69
C VAL A 622 5.53 69.28 10.40
N ALA A 623 4.62 69.87 9.60
CA ALA A 623 3.42 69.05 9.31
C ALA A 623 3.26 68.91 7.79
N ALA A 624 3.07 67.64 7.43
CA ALA A 624 2.98 67.36 5.98
C ALA A 624 1.52 67.26 5.57
N THR A 625 1.24 67.98 4.42
CA THR A 625 -0.09 67.83 3.81
C THR A 625 0.03 67.12 2.47
N SER A 626 -1.12 66.90 1.84
CA SER A 626 -1.07 66.21 0.52
C SER A 626 -0.38 67.09 -0.53
N THR A 627 -0.14 68.32 -0.17
CA THR A 627 0.38 69.24 -1.22
C THR A 627 1.76 69.76 -0.81
N GLY A 628 2.20 69.54 0.46
CA GLY A 628 3.56 70.04 0.78
C GLY A 628 3.79 70.08 2.29
N LEU A 629 4.90 70.80 2.77
CA LEU A 629 5.30 70.82 4.20
C LEU A 629 5.03 72.21 4.79
N ASN A 630 4.58 72.17 6.00
CA ASN A 630 4.34 73.42 6.76
C ASN A 630 5.21 73.44 8.02
N PHE A 631 6.06 74.56 8.14
CA PHE A 631 6.95 74.69 9.33
C PHE A 631 6.33 75.71 10.31
N ILE A 632 6.01 75.10 11.51
CA ILE A 632 5.26 75.94 12.49
C ILE A 632 6.14 76.13 13.75
N ARG A 633 6.26 77.44 14.05
CA ARG A 633 7.01 77.75 15.29
C ARG A 633 6.29 78.86 16.07
N LYS A 634 6.14 78.54 17.31
CA LYS A 634 5.45 79.47 18.24
C LYS A 634 4.07 79.85 17.70
N GLY A 635 3.39 78.86 17.05
CA GLY A 635 1.95 78.99 16.72
C GLY A 635 1.75 79.69 15.36
N VAL A 636 2.90 79.98 14.65
CA VAL A 636 2.75 80.67 13.35
C VAL A 636 3.47 79.82 12.28
N VAL A 637 2.76 79.83 11.08
CA VAL A 637 3.43 79.12 9.96
C VAL A 637 4.55 80.00 9.40
N LYS A 638 5.83 79.54 9.63
CA LYS A 638 6.99 80.39 9.27
C LYS A 638 7.42 80.15 7.83
N ARG A 639 7.09 78.85 7.45
CA ARG A 639 7.58 78.51 6.10
C ARG A 639 6.76 77.34 5.55
N THR A 640 6.57 77.44 4.09
CA THR A 640 5.92 76.27 3.44
C THR A 640 6.75 75.82 2.24
N MET A 641 6.68 74.50 2.05
CA MET A 641 7.41 73.91 0.91
C MET A 641 6.43 73.06 0.08
N GLY A 642 6.38 73.44 -1.25
CA GLY A 642 5.45 72.70 -2.13
C GLY A 642 6.09 72.40 -3.48
N GLU A 643 5.33 72.29 -4.48
CA GLU A 643 5.80 71.89 -5.83
C GLU A 643 6.86 72.87 -6.35
N GLU A 644 6.74 74.12 -6.01
CA GLU A 644 7.73 75.10 -6.52
C GLU A 644 9.10 74.89 -5.88
N ASP A 645 9.11 74.18 -4.82
CA ASP A 645 10.38 73.95 -4.10
C ASP A 645 10.93 72.56 -4.46
N GLY A 646 10.31 71.86 -5.39
CA GLY A 646 10.84 70.56 -5.85
C GLY A 646 10.17 69.38 -5.14
N LEU A 647 9.14 69.68 -4.24
CA LEU A 647 8.39 68.59 -3.58
C LEU A 647 7.12 68.28 -4.38
N THR A 648 7.17 67.27 -5.25
CA THR A 648 6.06 67.02 -6.21
C THR A 648 5.23 65.84 -5.75
N THR A 649 5.77 65.12 -4.74
CA THR A 649 5.00 63.94 -4.30
C THR A 649 4.60 64.10 -2.82
N GLN A 650 3.62 63.30 -2.45
CA GLN A 650 3.09 63.38 -1.08
C GLN A 650 4.09 62.80 -0.06
N VAL A 651 4.10 63.47 1.07
CA VAL A 651 5.05 63.01 2.13
C VAL A 651 4.31 62.04 3.07
N LEU A 652 5.01 60.86 3.31
CA LEU A 652 4.33 59.84 4.16
C LEU A 652 4.98 59.75 5.54
N THR A 653 6.29 60.05 5.64
CA THR A 653 6.98 59.94 6.95
C THR A 653 8.15 60.92 6.97
N MET A 654 8.43 61.36 8.24
CA MET A 654 9.56 62.30 8.39
C MET A 654 10.31 62.01 9.68
N VAL A 655 11.73 62.15 9.50
CA VAL A 655 12.54 61.95 10.72
C VAL A 655 13.71 62.96 10.68
N GLU A 656 13.84 63.60 11.87
CA GLU A 656 15.02 64.49 11.95
C GLU A 656 16.28 63.68 12.28
N ILE A 657 17.36 63.97 11.43
CA ILE A 657 18.61 63.22 11.71
C ILE A 657 19.55 64.09 12.56
N ALA A 658 20.69 63.44 13.12
CA ALA A 658 21.55 64.03 14.17
C ALA A 658 22.11 65.38 13.73
N ASN A 659 22.26 65.64 12.41
CA ASN A 659 22.86 66.93 11.96
C ASN A 659 21.78 68.00 11.73
N GLY A 660 20.51 67.64 12.10
CA GLY A 660 19.45 68.68 12.06
C GLY A 660 18.73 68.66 10.72
N ASP A 661 19.17 67.79 9.78
CA ASP A 661 18.46 67.66 8.50
C ASP A 661 17.22 66.76 8.63
N LEU A 662 16.37 66.99 7.63
CA LEU A 662 15.09 66.25 7.70
C LEU A 662 15.05 65.21 6.58
N LEU A 663 14.90 63.94 7.01
CA LEU A 663 14.66 62.86 6.02
C LEU A 663 13.16 62.70 5.78
N VAL A 664 12.90 62.70 4.44
CA VAL A 664 11.46 62.67 4.11
C VAL A 664 11.21 61.49 3.16
N GLY A 665 10.28 60.67 3.60
CA GLY A 665 9.83 59.58 2.72
C GLY A 665 8.55 59.98 1.96
N THR A 666 8.56 59.60 0.68
CA THR A 666 7.44 60.11 -0.15
C THR A 666 6.71 58.93 -0.80
N ASP A 667 5.53 59.27 -1.37
CA ASP A 667 4.75 58.25 -2.09
C ASP A 667 5.14 58.26 -3.57
N GLY A 668 6.40 57.76 -3.84
CA GLY A 668 6.73 57.63 -5.29
C GLY A 668 7.97 58.49 -5.62
N GLY A 669 8.44 59.28 -4.68
CA GLY A 669 9.60 60.15 -4.95
C GLY A 669 10.85 59.70 -4.19
N GLY A 670 10.80 58.53 -3.52
CA GLY A 670 11.93 57.99 -2.74
C GLY A 670 12.16 58.76 -1.44
N ILE A 671 13.40 58.85 -1.07
CA ILE A 671 13.74 59.56 0.19
C ILE A 671 14.38 60.91 -0.16
N ILE A 672 13.82 61.94 0.52
CA ILE A 672 14.34 63.29 0.28
C ILE A 672 15.01 63.83 1.55
N ILE A 673 16.24 64.50 1.32
CA ILE A 673 16.90 65.12 2.48
C ILE A 673 16.74 66.66 2.37
N ILE A 674 16.16 67.15 3.44
CA ILE A 674 15.96 68.61 3.45
C ILE A 674 16.85 69.24 4.54
N SER A 675 17.69 70.21 3.94
CA SER A 675 18.57 70.95 4.87
C SER A 675 18.34 72.45 4.72
N GLU A 676 18.07 73.05 5.87
CA GLU A 676 17.80 74.51 5.91
C GLU A 676 16.74 74.90 4.88
N GLY A 677 15.76 74.11 4.66
CA GLY A 677 14.57 74.49 3.87
C GLY A 677 14.79 74.28 2.36
N LYS A 678 15.86 73.52 2.02
CA LYS A 678 16.10 73.17 0.61
C LYS A 678 16.38 71.67 0.47
N ILE A 679 15.91 71.23 -0.68
CA ILE A 679 16.17 69.79 -0.95
C ILE A 679 17.63 69.64 -1.42
N ILE A 680 18.41 68.80 -0.65
CA ILE A 680 19.86 68.78 -0.99
C ILE A 680 20.19 67.43 -1.63
N TYR A 681 19.21 66.44 -1.47
CA TYR A 681 19.51 65.16 -2.12
C TYR A 681 18.24 64.31 -2.16
N ARG A 682 18.24 63.39 -3.31
CA ARG A 682 17.10 62.45 -3.44
C ARG A 682 17.64 61.03 -3.72
N TYR A 683 17.24 60.19 -2.71
CA TYR A 683 17.56 58.79 -3.02
C TYR A 683 16.46 58.19 -3.90
N ALA A 684 16.93 57.71 -5.15
CA ALA A 684 15.95 57.14 -6.09
C ALA A 684 16.49 55.81 -6.65
N LYS A 685 16.01 55.39 -7.83
CA LYS A 685 16.36 54.05 -8.37
C LYS A 685 17.87 53.95 -8.61
N ASP A 686 18.52 55.07 -8.92
CA ASP A 686 19.97 55.02 -9.22
C ASP A 686 20.79 54.83 -7.93
N ASP A 687 20.15 54.90 -6.82
CA ASP A 687 20.89 54.78 -5.53
C ASP A 687 20.60 53.42 -4.88
N GLY A 688 19.98 52.51 -5.74
CA GLY A 688 19.88 51.13 -5.22
C GLY A 688 18.50 50.86 -4.60
N MET A 689 17.52 51.95 -4.81
CA MET A 689 16.16 51.75 -4.29
C MET A 689 15.24 51.29 -5.43
N GLU A 690 14.64 50.16 -5.28
CA GLU A 690 13.74 49.63 -6.33
C GLU A 690 12.33 50.20 -6.17
N SER A 691 11.92 50.39 -4.97
CA SER A 691 10.60 51.04 -4.75
C SER A 691 10.81 52.46 -4.21
N LEU A 692 10.01 53.33 -4.75
CA LEU A 692 10.19 54.75 -4.34
C LEU A 692 9.05 55.17 -3.41
N VAL A 693 8.21 54.24 -3.11
CA VAL A 693 7.19 54.55 -2.09
C VAL A 693 7.73 54.19 -0.70
N ILE A 694 7.88 55.27 0.09
CA ILE A 694 8.49 55.05 1.43
C ILE A 694 7.40 55.22 2.50
N LEU A 695 7.06 54.09 3.04
CA LEU A 695 5.93 54.15 4.02
C LEU A 695 6.43 54.65 5.37
N LYS A 696 7.67 54.12 5.79
CA LYS A 696 8.15 54.52 7.13
C LYS A 696 9.68 54.59 7.12
N ILE A 697 10.16 55.58 7.87
CA ILE A 697 11.61 55.62 8.15
C ILE A 697 11.81 55.39 9.66
N VAL A 698 12.63 54.26 9.88
CA VAL A 698 12.70 53.86 11.30
C VAL A 698 14.17 53.88 11.75
N PRO A 699 14.40 54.73 12.76
CA PRO A 699 15.76 54.73 13.30
C PRO A 699 16.08 53.42 14.05
N CYS A 700 17.27 52.82 13.70
CA CYS A 700 17.58 51.53 14.37
C CYS A 700 18.98 51.59 15.00
N GLY A 701 19.62 52.63 15.09
CA GLY A 701 20.94 52.86 15.72
C GLY A 701 21.43 54.29 15.42
N ASP A 702 22.58 54.63 15.91
CA ASP A 702 23.13 55.98 15.66
C ASP A 702 23.47 56.15 14.17
N GLY A 703 22.62 56.98 13.50
CA GLY A 703 22.85 57.27 12.06
C GLY A 703 22.42 56.09 11.18
N GLU A 704 21.76 55.08 11.69
CA GLU A 704 21.27 53.94 10.91
C GLU A 704 19.74 53.94 10.85
N TYR A 705 19.29 53.51 9.60
CA TYR A 705 17.82 53.57 9.46
C TYR A 705 17.34 52.37 8.65
N ILE A 706 16.09 52.03 9.00
CA ILE A 706 15.40 51.05 8.13
C ILE A 706 14.32 51.81 7.33
N TYR A 707 14.52 51.63 6.04
CA TYR A 707 13.45 52.19 5.18
C TYR A 707 12.42 51.11 4.84
N VAL A 708 11.18 51.40 5.26
CA VAL A 708 10.09 50.42 4.97
C VAL A 708 9.35 50.90 3.71
N THR A 709 9.37 50.02 2.73
CA THR A 709 8.68 50.39 1.47
C THR A 709 7.52 49.43 1.21
N SER A 710 6.76 49.76 0.05
CA SER A 710 5.60 48.89 -0.24
C SER A 710 6.05 47.51 -0.73
N ASN A 711 7.39 47.39 -1.01
CA ASN A 711 7.74 46.07 -1.61
C ASN A 711 9.01 45.50 -0.99
N ALA A 712 9.61 46.23 0.01
CA ALA A 712 10.84 45.64 0.59
C ALA A 712 11.28 46.48 1.80
N LEU A 713 12.33 45.88 2.50
CA LEU A 713 13.01 46.64 3.57
C LEU A 713 14.43 47.01 3.13
N TYR A 714 14.77 48.29 3.47
CA TYR A 714 16.14 48.72 3.15
C TYR A 714 16.86 49.15 4.44
N TYR A 715 18.20 48.81 4.42
CA TYR A 715 19.03 49.22 5.57
C TYR A 715 20.00 50.33 5.13
N TYR A 716 19.88 51.40 5.94
CA TYR A 716 20.77 52.54 5.61
C TYR A 716 21.84 52.71 6.70
N LYS A 717 23.16 52.70 6.17
CA LYS A 717 24.30 53.02 7.05
C LYS A 717 25.42 53.65 6.24
N ASP A 718 25.92 54.83 6.74
CA ASP A 718 27.09 55.52 6.13
C ASP A 718 26.80 55.87 4.67
N GLN A 719 25.57 56.39 4.37
CA GLN A 719 25.14 56.93 3.06
C GLN A 719 24.97 55.81 2.04
N LYS A 720 24.89 54.66 2.53
CA LYS A 720 24.63 53.53 1.64
C LYS A 720 23.30 52.86 2.01
N VAL A 721 22.51 52.65 0.89
CA VAL A 721 21.20 51.97 1.10
C VAL A 721 21.31 50.54 0.55
N THR A 722 21.00 49.56 1.48
CA THR A 722 21.09 48.15 1.07
C THR A 722 19.71 47.49 1.24
N ARG A 723 19.39 46.80 0.13
CA ARG A 723 18.11 46.07 0.22
C ARG A 723 18.28 44.78 1.05
N LEU A 724 17.35 44.54 1.89
CA LEU A 724 17.40 43.29 2.69
C LEU A 724 16.64 42.18 1.97
N THR A 725 17.33 41.38 1.12
CA THR A 725 16.68 40.44 0.17
C THR A 725 16.32 39.12 0.87
N ASN A 726 16.94 38.91 2.05
CA ASN A 726 16.71 37.58 2.67
C ASN A 726 15.53 37.62 3.65
N PHE A 727 14.86 38.75 3.81
CA PHE A 727 13.62 38.77 4.59
C PHE A 727 12.47 38.18 3.76
N PRO A 728 11.64 37.33 4.31
CA PRO A 728 10.77 36.39 3.59
C PRO A 728 9.51 37.06 3.06
N TYR A 729 9.38 38.41 3.29
CA TYR A 729 8.10 39.00 2.84
C TYR A 729 8.36 40.43 2.35
N LYS A 730 7.58 40.91 1.36
CA LYS A 730 7.95 42.17 0.68
C LYS A 730 7.03 43.31 1.13
N ASN A 731 5.70 43.08 1.30
CA ASN A 731 4.77 44.17 1.66
C ASN A 731 4.75 44.42 3.17
N ASN A 732 5.57 45.43 3.61
CA ASN A 732 5.74 45.66 5.07
C ASN A 732 5.24 47.07 5.43
N TYR A 733 4.70 47.23 6.63
CA TYR A 733 4.06 48.51 7.00
C TYR A 733 4.90 49.27 8.02
N ASP A 734 5.50 48.54 9.00
CA ASP A 734 6.25 49.23 10.08
C ASP A 734 7.23 48.25 10.72
N VAL A 735 8.28 48.92 11.41
CA VAL A 735 9.29 48.10 12.11
C VAL A 735 9.49 48.67 13.51
N GLN A 736 9.52 47.64 14.45
CA GLN A 736 9.73 48.08 15.85
C GLN A 736 10.86 47.24 16.47
N PHE A 737 11.83 48.05 17.01
CA PHE A 737 12.95 47.35 17.69
C PHE A 737 12.69 47.27 19.19
N THR A 738 12.88 46.05 19.69
CA THR A 738 12.64 45.87 21.15
C THR A 738 13.99 45.73 21.87
N ASP A 739 13.95 45.96 23.18
CA ASP A 739 15.20 45.97 23.98
C ASP A 739 15.80 44.56 24.08
N ASP A 740 15.00 43.48 23.79
CA ASP A 740 15.52 42.09 23.92
C ASP A 740 16.19 41.65 22.62
N GLY A 741 16.49 42.57 21.75
CA GLY A 741 17.27 42.26 20.54
C GLY A 741 16.39 41.68 19.42
N ARG A 742 15.03 41.80 19.50
CA ARG A 742 14.13 41.29 18.43
C ARG A 742 13.53 42.48 17.67
N VAL A 743 13.15 42.12 16.41
CA VAL A 743 12.54 43.16 15.57
C VAL A 743 11.14 42.68 15.16
N TRP A 744 10.13 43.61 15.41
CA TRP A 744 8.74 43.30 15.05
C TRP A 744 8.37 44.06 13.77
N ILE A 745 8.03 43.21 12.80
CA ILE A 745 7.76 43.84 11.51
C ILE A 745 6.30 43.58 11.12
N THR A 746 5.50 44.70 10.98
CA THR A 746 4.11 44.51 10.55
C THR A 746 4.02 44.51 9.01
N SER A 747 3.08 43.60 8.55
CA SER A 747 2.93 43.47 7.09
C SER A 747 1.51 43.04 6.75
N SER A 748 1.29 43.02 5.44
CA SER A 748 -0.06 42.54 5.05
C SER A 748 -0.27 41.08 5.43
N ALA A 749 0.80 40.31 5.68
CA ALA A 749 0.69 38.89 6.08
C ALA A 749 0.54 38.75 7.60
N GLY A 750 0.78 39.77 8.31
CA GLY A 750 0.73 39.72 9.79
C GLY A 750 1.97 40.39 10.39
N ILE A 751 2.47 39.75 11.51
CA ILE A 751 3.62 40.38 12.21
C ILE A 751 4.78 39.39 12.22
N TYR A 752 5.87 39.85 11.61
CA TYR A 752 7.10 39.03 11.66
C TYR A 752 7.99 39.45 12.82
N ILE A 753 8.52 38.35 13.47
CA ILE A 753 9.48 38.65 14.56
C ILE A 753 10.81 37.98 14.21
N VAL A 754 11.84 38.83 14.14
CA VAL A 754 13.17 38.27 13.79
C VAL A 754 14.22 38.84 14.75
N GLU A 755 15.37 38.14 14.67
CA GLU A 755 16.49 38.70 15.48
C GLU A 755 17.12 39.90 14.77
N ARG A 756 17.41 40.91 15.62
CA ARG A 756 17.93 42.19 15.06
C ARG A 756 19.18 41.94 14.22
N GLU A 757 20.11 41.17 14.74
CA GLU A 757 21.40 40.99 14.04
C GLU A 757 21.21 40.22 12.73
N ASP A 758 20.22 39.28 12.80
CA ASP A 758 19.99 38.51 11.55
C ASP A 758 19.39 39.40 10.46
N LEU A 759 18.50 40.28 10.84
CA LEU A 759 17.84 41.15 9.82
C LEU A 759 18.84 42.14 9.24
N ILE A 760 19.68 42.78 10.14
CA ILE A 760 20.57 43.87 9.66
C ILE A 760 21.70 43.26 8.82
N ASN A 761 22.12 42.01 9.16
CA ASN A 761 23.23 41.41 8.41
C ASN A 761 22.70 40.64 7.19
N ASN A 762 21.42 40.73 6.99
CA ASN A 762 20.78 40.07 5.84
C ASN A 762 21.19 38.61 5.71
N VAL A 763 21.04 37.78 6.75
CA VAL A 763 21.44 36.35 6.79
C VAL A 763 20.49 35.54 5.90
N GLU A 764 20.96 34.62 5.07
CA GLU A 764 20.15 33.80 4.11
C GLU A 764 19.16 32.91 4.84
N ASP A 765 19.41 32.27 5.98
CA ASP A 765 18.47 31.37 6.68
C ASP A 765 18.02 31.98 8.01
N MET A 766 17.39 33.14 7.83
CA MET A 766 17.00 33.88 9.07
C MET A 766 15.73 33.24 9.67
N GLY A 767 15.87 32.80 10.94
CA GLY A 767 14.67 32.29 11.64
C GLY A 767 13.67 33.41 11.95
N TYR A 768 12.35 33.11 11.69
CA TYR A 768 11.35 34.13 12.07
C TYR A 768 10.11 33.45 12.63
N THR A 769 9.36 34.28 13.40
CA THR A 769 8.02 33.89 13.85
C THR A 769 6.98 34.81 13.20
N LEU A 770 5.92 34.10 12.61
CA LEU A 770 4.88 34.94 11.96
C LEU A 770 3.54 34.80 12.72
N PHE A 771 3.08 36.06 13.21
CA PHE A 771 1.73 36.09 13.83
C PHE A 771 0.70 36.53 12.78
N ASN A 772 -0.18 35.62 12.41
CA ASN A 772 -1.29 35.92 11.48
C ASN A 772 -2.60 35.34 12.01
N LYS A 773 -3.50 35.22 11.10
CA LYS A 773 -4.82 34.74 11.57
C LYS A 773 -4.69 33.39 12.29
N SER A 774 -3.77 32.55 11.80
CA SER A 774 -3.60 31.23 12.44
C SER A 774 -3.04 31.35 13.87
N LYS A 775 -2.64 32.58 14.29
CA LYS A 775 -2.06 32.69 15.65
C LYS A 775 -2.76 33.81 16.42
N GLY A 776 -3.97 34.05 15.91
CA GLY A 776 -4.79 34.82 16.87
C GLY A 776 -4.97 36.27 16.40
N LEU A 777 -4.29 36.68 15.20
CA LEU A 777 -4.51 38.06 14.70
C LEU A 777 -5.65 38.07 13.68
N TYR A 778 -6.95 38.26 14.04
CA TYR A 778 -8.14 38.10 13.18
C TYR A 778 -8.51 39.43 12.53
N SER A 779 -7.69 40.46 12.95
CA SER A 779 -7.95 41.77 12.30
C SER A 779 -6.81 42.08 11.32
N THR A 780 -7.15 42.97 10.40
CA THR A 780 -6.12 43.39 9.43
C THR A 780 -5.40 44.67 9.92
N LEU A 781 -4.07 44.60 9.76
CA LEU A 781 -3.29 45.77 10.20
C LEU A 781 -3.47 46.93 9.19
N THR A 782 -3.65 48.12 9.78
CA THR A 782 -3.82 49.30 8.90
C THR A 782 -2.45 49.74 8.35
N ALA A 783 -2.41 49.85 7.03
CA ALA A 783 -1.12 50.25 6.40
C ALA A 783 -0.80 51.71 6.72
N ASN A 784 0.51 52.01 6.82
CA ASN A 784 1.02 53.37 7.07
C ASN A 784 0.39 54.01 8.31
N SER A 785 0.14 53.13 9.25
CA SER A 785 -0.43 53.64 10.53
C SER A 785 0.70 53.89 11.54
N ARG A 786 0.35 54.74 12.51
CA ARG A 786 1.32 54.97 13.61
C ARG A 786 0.92 54.14 14.85
N ASN A 787 1.87 53.10 15.12
CA ASN A 787 1.63 52.25 16.31
C ASN A 787 2.37 52.82 17.54
N ALA A 788 1.99 52.25 18.76
CA ALA A 788 2.64 52.80 19.98
C ALA A 788 3.12 51.65 20.86
N VAL A 789 4.25 51.94 21.42
CA VAL A 789 4.76 50.99 22.45
C VAL A 789 4.71 51.67 23.82
N TYR A 790 4.12 50.94 24.72
CA TYR A 790 4.04 51.51 26.09
C TYR A 790 4.01 50.37 27.10
N ASP A 791 4.90 50.45 28.10
CA ASP A 791 4.99 49.50 29.24
C ASP A 791 5.12 48.05 28.74
N GLY A 792 6.00 47.83 27.72
CA GLY A 792 6.27 46.44 27.28
C GLY A 792 5.15 45.89 26.38
N ASN A 793 4.22 46.77 25.90
CA ASN A 793 3.12 46.33 25.01
C ASN A 793 3.15 47.12 23.70
N LEU A 794 2.84 46.32 22.73
CA LEU A 794 2.69 46.96 21.42
C LEU A 794 1.20 47.14 21.09
N TYR A 795 0.82 48.44 20.80
CA TYR A 795 -0.58 48.75 20.42
C TYR A 795 -0.66 48.93 18.90
N LEU A 796 -1.47 48.02 18.34
CA LEU A 796 -1.46 47.92 16.87
C LEU A 796 -2.76 48.50 16.30
N CYS A 797 -2.53 49.27 15.26
CA CYS A 797 -3.71 49.84 14.59
C CYS A 797 -4.28 48.81 13.60
N CYS A 798 -5.57 48.60 13.73
CA CYS A 798 -6.21 47.59 12.86
C CYS A 798 -7.46 48.19 12.21
N THR A 799 -7.98 47.53 11.28
CA THR A 799 -9.11 48.08 10.50
C THR A 799 -10.40 48.06 11.32
N ASP A 800 -10.29 47.41 12.47
CA ASP A 800 -11.55 47.40 13.26
C ASP A 800 -11.25 47.79 14.71
N GLY A 801 -10.16 48.39 14.99
CA GLY A 801 -9.86 48.87 16.36
C GLY A 801 -8.38 48.69 16.69
N VAL A 802 -8.12 48.57 18.10
CA VAL A 802 -6.71 48.49 18.54
C VAL A 802 -6.46 47.13 19.19
N ARG A 803 -5.29 46.50 18.64
CA ARG A 803 -4.87 45.27 19.32
C ARG A 803 -3.61 45.53 20.16
N ARG A 804 -3.74 44.84 21.30
CA ARG A 804 -2.56 44.98 22.19
C ARG A 804 -1.86 43.61 22.32
N ILE A 805 -0.52 43.74 22.15
CA ILE A 805 0.24 42.48 22.37
C ILE A 805 1.50 42.80 23.19
N GLY A 806 1.83 41.80 24.10
CA GLY A 806 3.04 41.97 24.93
C GLY A 806 4.32 41.68 24.13
N ILE A 807 5.37 42.53 24.31
CA ILE A 807 6.59 42.35 23.48
C ILE A 807 7.74 41.87 24.37
N ASN A 808 7.55 41.82 25.81
CA ASN A 808 8.64 41.38 26.71
C ASN A 808 8.25 40.07 27.39
N GLY A 809 8.49 38.78 26.70
CA GLY A 809 8.71 37.54 27.50
C GLY A 809 7.37 36.95 27.98
N GLU A 810 6.18 37.16 27.40
CA GLU A 810 5.14 36.17 27.84
C GLU A 810 5.13 34.98 26.88
N THR A 811 6.21 34.23 26.85
CA THR A 811 6.29 32.90 26.21
C THR A 811 4.89 32.34 25.92
N PHE A 812 4.24 32.67 24.73
CA PHE A 812 3.18 31.85 24.10
C PHE A 812 3.06 30.48 24.76
N GLU A 813 2.80 30.39 26.16
CA GLU A 813 2.63 29.11 26.88
C GLU A 813 2.06 28.04 25.95
N GLU A 814 2.84 27.59 24.91
CA GLU A 814 2.61 26.33 24.17
C GLU A 814 2.64 25.12 25.10
N LYS A 815 1.94 25.18 26.27
CA LYS A 815 2.28 24.08 27.22
C LYS A 815 1.06 23.19 27.42
N ASN A 816 0.91 22.17 26.39
CA ASN A 816 0.39 20.86 26.86
C ASN A 816 -0.32 20.14 25.71
N TYR A 817 0.53 19.87 24.56
CA TYR A 817 -0.10 19.02 23.52
C TYR A 817 -0.24 17.57 24.03
N ALA A 818 -1.47 17.15 24.14
CA ALA A 818 -1.62 15.71 24.43
C ALA A 818 -1.61 14.91 23.11
N ILE A 819 -0.57 13.92 23.06
CA ILE A 819 -0.42 13.13 21.82
C ILE A 819 -0.80 11.67 22.12
N LYS A 820 -1.66 11.20 21.18
CA LYS A 820 -2.09 9.80 21.41
C LYS A 820 -2.20 9.09 20.04
N VAL A 821 -2.28 7.72 20.30
CA VAL A 821 -2.65 6.98 19.07
C VAL A 821 -4.18 6.87 19.01
N GLY A 822 -4.72 7.74 18.11
CA GLY A 822 -6.20 7.75 17.96
C GLY A 822 -6.75 6.36 17.65
N LYS A 823 -6.17 5.79 16.64
CA LYS A 823 -6.66 4.46 16.21
C LYS A 823 -5.53 3.73 15.47
N LEU A 824 -5.33 2.43 15.89
CA LEU A 824 -4.40 1.55 15.17
C LEU A 824 -5.14 0.33 14.64
N THR A 825 -5.08 0.19 13.26
CA THR A 825 -5.83 -0.93 12.65
C THR A 825 -4.87 -1.83 11.87
N ALA A 826 -5.09 -3.17 12.09
CA ALA A 826 -4.41 -4.18 11.26
C ALA A 826 -5.46 -5.08 10.58
N ASP A 827 -5.57 -5.05 9.15
CA ASP A 827 -6.56 -5.78 8.34
C ASP A 827 -7.99 -5.39 8.71
N ASN A 828 -8.13 -4.14 9.24
CA ASN A 828 -9.44 -3.51 9.54
C ASN A 828 -9.89 -3.84 10.97
N GLU A 829 -8.97 -4.53 11.72
CA GLU A 829 -9.32 -4.71 13.15
C GLU A 829 -8.56 -3.71 14.02
N ILE A 830 -9.29 -3.14 14.92
CA ILE A 830 -8.69 -2.12 15.80
C ILE A 830 -7.82 -2.82 16.86
N ILE A 831 -6.54 -2.34 16.92
CA ILE A 831 -5.60 -2.89 17.91
C ILE A 831 -5.56 -1.98 19.16
N GLN A 832 -5.76 -2.70 20.32
CA GLN A 832 -5.76 -1.89 21.57
C GLN A 832 -4.42 -2.08 22.29
N PRO A 833 -3.99 -1.05 22.90
CA PRO A 833 -2.71 -1.15 23.62
C PRO A 833 -2.83 -2.07 24.85
N ASP A 834 -1.70 -2.70 25.24
CA ASP A 834 -1.71 -3.55 26.47
C ASP A 834 -1.63 -2.68 27.73
N GLU A 835 -1.65 -3.26 28.98
CA GLU A 835 -1.72 -2.53 30.27
C GLU A 835 -0.53 -1.57 30.43
N ASN A 836 0.54 -1.87 29.64
CA ASN A 836 1.72 -0.98 29.74
C ASN A 836 1.72 0.05 28.62
N GLY A 837 0.52 0.04 27.70
CA GLY A 837 0.43 1.08 26.66
C GLY A 837 1.17 0.67 25.38
N ASN A 838 1.68 -0.64 25.33
CA ASN A 838 2.33 -1.13 24.11
C ASN A 838 1.32 -1.76 23.13
N TYR A 839 1.68 -1.51 21.82
CA TYR A 839 0.77 -2.06 20.79
C TYR A 839 1.39 -3.32 20.16
N LEU A 840 0.55 -4.39 20.27
CA LEU A 840 1.03 -5.65 19.67
C LEU A 840 0.20 -5.95 18.41
N ILE A 841 0.90 -5.81 17.27
CA ILE A 841 0.22 -6.11 16.00
C ILE A 841 0.35 -7.61 15.69
N PRO A 842 -0.79 -8.33 15.46
CA PRO A 842 -0.74 -9.78 15.18
C PRO A 842 -0.01 -10.08 13.86
N ALA A 843 0.40 -11.33 13.69
CA ALA A 843 1.15 -11.79 12.49
C ALA A 843 0.29 -11.66 11.23
N THR A 844 0.13 -10.33 10.81
CA THR A 844 -0.70 -10.14 9.61
C THR A 844 0.16 -9.52 8.49
N SER A 845 -0.32 -9.82 7.18
CA SER A 845 0.38 -9.22 6.02
C SER A 845 -0.47 -8.11 5.38
N GLY A 846 -1.52 -7.79 6.14
CA GLY A 846 -2.46 -6.79 5.60
C GLY A 846 -2.03 -5.36 5.99
N ARG A 847 -2.91 -4.43 5.63
CA ARG A 847 -2.64 -2.99 5.84
C ARG A 847 -2.70 -2.63 7.34
N VAL A 848 -1.57 -1.97 7.78
CA VAL A 848 -1.55 -1.45 9.17
C VAL A 848 -1.61 0.09 9.10
N THR A 849 -2.59 0.59 9.73
CA THR A 849 -2.76 2.05 9.67
C THR A 849 -2.67 2.66 11.08
N PHE A 850 -1.84 3.75 11.16
CA PHE A 850 -1.70 4.49 12.42
C PHE A 850 -2.41 5.84 12.29
N ASP A 851 -3.46 5.96 13.10
CA ASP A 851 -4.11 7.29 13.21
C ASP A 851 -3.69 8.01 14.50
N VAL A 852 -2.94 9.11 14.26
CA VAL A 852 -2.39 9.81 15.44
C VAL A 852 -3.26 11.04 15.73
N ALA A 853 -3.45 11.19 17.03
CA ALA A 853 -4.25 12.39 17.41
C ALA A 853 -3.40 13.31 18.29
N VAL A 854 -3.23 14.53 17.74
CA VAL A 854 -2.58 15.60 18.55
C VAL A 854 -3.68 16.54 19.08
N LEU A 855 -3.95 16.36 20.47
CA LEU A 855 -5.08 17.11 21.07
C LEU A 855 -4.65 18.53 21.45
N ASN A 856 -5.06 19.42 20.51
CA ASN A 856 -4.76 20.85 20.67
C ASN A 856 -6.01 21.69 20.35
N PHE A 857 -6.45 22.35 21.42
CA PHE A 857 -7.70 23.11 21.21
C PHE A 857 -7.41 24.62 21.25
N THR A 858 -6.10 24.98 21.12
CA THR A 858 -5.75 26.42 21.06
C THR A 858 -5.91 26.92 19.62
N LEU A 859 -5.72 28.25 19.44
CA LEU A 859 -5.90 28.82 18.08
C LEU A 859 -4.71 28.45 17.20
N SER A 860 -3.72 27.75 17.81
CA SER A 860 -2.51 27.46 17.03
C SER A 860 -2.70 26.19 16.19
N ASN A 861 -2.10 26.24 14.99
CA ASN A 861 -2.04 25.07 14.09
C ASN A 861 -0.57 24.66 13.87
N PRO A 862 -0.06 23.88 14.87
CA PRO A 862 1.39 23.60 14.87
C PRO A 862 1.77 22.57 13.80
N ILE A 863 3.11 22.66 13.46
CA ILE A 863 3.66 21.66 12.54
C ILE A 863 4.00 20.38 13.31
N VAL A 864 3.56 19.22 12.65
CA VAL A 864 3.74 17.94 13.36
C VAL A 864 4.52 16.99 12.45
N HIS A 865 5.42 16.32 13.09
CA HIS A 865 6.14 15.25 12.36
C HIS A 865 5.83 13.87 12.97
N ILE A 866 5.25 12.99 12.10
CA ILE A 866 4.86 11.64 12.58
C ILE A 866 5.69 10.60 11.81
N VAL A 867 6.40 9.78 12.65
CA VAL A 867 7.26 8.81 11.93
C VAL A 867 7.26 7.50 12.73
N LEU A 868 7.20 6.39 11.95
CA LEU A 868 7.37 5.07 12.58
C LEU A 868 8.82 4.61 12.45
N GLU A 869 9.57 4.77 13.53
CA GLU A 869 11.01 4.40 13.53
C GLU A 869 11.20 2.89 13.41
N GLY A 870 12.05 2.47 12.57
CA GLY A 870 12.30 1.02 12.37
C GLY A 870 11.65 0.53 11.06
N SER A 871 10.76 1.42 10.40
CA SER A 871 10.08 1.00 9.15
C SER A 871 10.92 1.41 7.93
N GLY A 872 12.04 2.30 8.08
CA GLY A 872 12.84 2.76 6.92
C GLY A 872 12.18 3.96 6.23
N ASP A 873 10.88 4.50 6.70
CA ASP A 873 10.14 5.65 6.15
C ASP A 873 10.41 6.92 6.97
N GLU A 874 10.53 8.09 6.20
CA GLU A 874 10.85 9.37 6.89
C GLU A 874 9.60 9.96 7.55
N GLY A 875 8.41 9.30 7.37
CA GLY A 875 7.18 9.76 8.03
C GLY A 875 6.60 11.00 7.32
N ILE A 876 5.64 11.67 7.97
CA ILE A 876 4.97 12.84 7.34
C ILE A 876 5.20 14.07 8.23
N ILE A 877 5.53 15.24 7.55
CA ILE A 877 5.58 16.54 8.26
C ILE A 877 4.46 17.43 7.72
N CYS A 878 3.54 17.67 8.59
CA CYS A 878 2.40 18.51 8.15
C CYS A 878 1.87 19.30 9.33
N THR A 879 0.96 20.28 8.99
CA THR A 879 0.28 20.99 10.10
C THR A 879 -0.78 20.08 10.74
N GLN A 880 -1.13 20.41 12.04
CA GLN A 880 -2.08 19.54 12.78
C GLN A 880 -3.37 19.33 11.98
N ARG A 881 -3.88 20.24 11.24
CA ARG A 881 -5.19 20.13 10.57
C ARG A 881 -5.05 19.24 9.32
N GLU A 882 -3.81 18.96 8.97
CA GLU A 882 -3.63 18.18 7.72
C GLU A 882 -3.12 16.77 8.03
N ILE A 883 -3.13 16.43 9.28
CA ILE A 883 -2.60 15.11 9.65
C ILE A 883 -3.42 14.02 8.96
N SER A 884 -2.65 13.12 8.29
CA SER A 884 -3.29 11.93 7.69
C SER A 884 -2.68 10.65 8.29
N PRO A 885 -3.58 9.59 8.28
CA PRO A 885 -3.09 8.35 8.90
C PRO A 885 -1.87 7.77 8.15
N LEU A 886 -0.83 7.25 8.99
CA LEU A 886 0.26 6.48 8.35
C LEU A 886 -0.18 5.06 8.02
N SER A 887 -0.07 4.72 6.73
CA SER A 887 -0.53 3.39 6.32
C SER A 887 0.63 2.60 5.69
N TYR A 888 0.84 1.43 6.25
CA TYR A 888 1.93 0.58 5.74
C TYR A 888 1.34 -0.74 5.24
N MET A 889 1.73 -1.02 3.99
CA MET A 889 1.36 -2.36 3.48
C MET A 889 2.51 -3.35 3.74
N ASN A 890 2.25 -4.47 4.43
CA ASN A 890 3.24 -5.55 4.67
C ASN A 890 4.36 -5.08 5.59
N LEU A 891 3.98 -4.50 6.66
CA LEU A 891 4.97 -4.03 7.64
C LEU A 891 5.73 -5.23 8.25
N PRO A 892 7.18 -5.23 8.16
CA PRO A 892 7.98 -6.35 8.67
C PRO A 892 7.83 -6.51 10.20
N TYR A 893 8.12 -7.84 10.67
CA TYR A 893 8.00 -8.11 12.13
C TYR A 893 9.15 -7.44 12.89
N GLY A 894 8.88 -6.97 13.96
CA GLY A 894 9.98 -6.35 14.75
C GLY A 894 9.41 -5.32 15.73
N ASP A 895 10.38 -4.70 16.36
CA ASP A 895 10.04 -3.69 17.39
C ASP A 895 10.10 -2.29 16.76
N TYR A 896 8.91 -1.66 16.70
CA TYR A 896 8.86 -0.29 16.14
C TYR A 896 8.52 0.73 17.24
N LYS A 897 8.98 1.98 16.88
CA LYS A 897 8.58 3.10 17.77
C LYS A 897 7.89 4.19 16.93
N LEU A 898 6.59 4.40 17.26
CA LEU A 898 5.88 5.53 16.60
C LEU A 898 6.17 6.85 17.32
N ASN A 899 6.93 7.74 16.60
CA ASN A 899 7.32 9.04 17.20
C ASN A 899 6.49 10.19 16.61
N VAL A 900 5.94 10.94 17.48
CA VAL A 900 5.17 12.13 17.05
C VAL A 900 5.83 13.37 17.69
N GLU A 901 6.20 14.32 16.76
CA GLU A 901 6.90 15.52 17.26
C GLU A 901 6.11 16.77 16.84
N VAL A 902 6.00 17.65 17.77
CA VAL A 902 5.36 18.94 17.46
C VAL A 902 6.44 20.03 17.47
N TYR A 903 6.49 20.80 16.36
CA TYR A 903 7.56 21.79 16.20
C TYR A 903 7.04 23.19 16.59
N ASP A 904 8.07 24.03 16.80
CA ASP A 904 7.69 25.44 17.06
C ASP A 904 7.25 26.10 15.75
N SER A 905 6.78 27.30 15.82
CA SER A 905 6.12 27.99 14.70
C SER A 905 7.09 28.17 13.52
N ALA A 906 8.37 28.13 13.80
CA ALA A 906 9.36 28.28 12.72
C ALA A 906 9.74 26.93 12.13
N GLY A 907 9.18 25.82 12.80
CA GLY A 907 9.44 24.46 12.29
C GLY A 907 10.88 24.00 12.56
N LYS A 908 11.58 24.71 13.51
CA LYS A 908 13.02 24.38 13.66
C LYS A 908 13.25 23.61 14.96
N ASN A 909 12.43 23.94 15.94
CA ASN A 909 12.68 23.26 17.23
C ASN A 909 11.46 22.41 17.63
N VAL A 910 11.81 21.18 18.23
CA VAL A 910 10.72 20.30 18.71
C VAL A 910 10.27 20.78 20.11
N ILE A 911 9.02 21.08 20.14
CA ILE A 911 8.48 21.61 21.43
C ILE A 911 7.91 20.45 22.26
N ARG A 912 7.38 19.44 21.61
CA ARG A 912 6.81 18.28 22.32
C ARG A 912 7.02 17.03 21.46
N GLN A 913 7.32 15.91 22.24
CA GLN A 913 7.50 14.64 21.50
C GLN A 913 6.95 13.48 22.35
N GLU A 914 6.31 12.58 21.66
CA GLU A 914 5.78 11.36 22.31
C GLU A 914 6.05 10.16 21.41
N SER A 915 6.47 9.06 22.26
CA SER A 915 6.77 7.83 21.48
C SER A 915 5.93 6.67 22.00
N PHE A 916 5.41 5.90 20.97
CA PHE A 916 4.60 4.73 21.34
C PHE A 916 5.29 3.46 20.83
N HIS A 917 5.37 2.54 21.82
CA HIS A 917 6.07 1.29 21.44
C HIS A 917 5.10 0.36 20.70
N VAL A 918 5.57 -0.14 19.49
CA VAL A 918 4.73 -1.03 18.67
C VAL A 918 5.53 -2.28 18.31
N MET A 919 4.93 -3.44 18.72
CA MET A 919 5.60 -4.71 18.39
C MET A 919 4.73 -5.50 17.41
N LYS A 920 5.46 -5.80 16.28
CA LYS A 920 4.72 -6.66 15.32
C LYS A 920 5.23 -8.10 15.38
N GLU A 921 4.19 -9.08 15.59
CA GLU A 921 4.57 -10.49 15.71
C GLU A 921 5.04 -11.03 14.35
N SER A 922 5.98 -11.97 14.50
CA SER A 922 6.56 -12.55 13.27
C SER A 922 5.60 -13.55 12.63
N GLN A 923 5.51 -13.50 11.32
CA GLN A 923 4.85 -14.61 10.59
C GLN A 923 5.80 -15.78 10.40
N ILE A 924 5.17 -16.92 10.23
CA ILE A 924 5.98 -18.16 10.23
C ILE A 924 6.99 -18.11 9.07
N PHE A 925 6.61 -17.45 7.85
CA PHE A 925 7.56 -17.49 6.71
C PHE A 925 8.68 -16.46 6.91
N GLU A 926 8.51 -15.59 7.88
CA GLU A 926 9.55 -14.59 8.18
C GLU A 926 10.59 -15.14 9.16
N ARG A 927 10.34 -16.35 9.79
CA ARG A 927 11.26 -16.94 10.78
C ARG A 927 12.37 -17.73 10.07
N ALA A 928 13.53 -17.79 10.57
CA ALA A 928 14.71 -18.43 9.95
C ALA A 928 14.48 -19.94 9.76
N TYR A 929 13.79 -20.54 10.72
CA TYR A 929 13.65 -22.01 10.55
C TYR A 929 12.68 -22.33 9.41
N PHE A 930 11.62 -21.50 9.13
CA PHE A 930 10.74 -21.74 7.96
C PHE A 930 11.55 -21.65 6.66
N LYS A 931 12.43 -20.62 6.53
CA LYS A 931 13.25 -20.48 5.31
C LYS A 931 14.23 -21.66 5.16
N ALA A 932 14.73 -22.06 6.31
CA ALA A 932 15.62 -23.25 6.25
C ALA A 932 14.85 -24.48 5.76
N TYR A 933 13.62 -24.63 6.31
CA TYR A 933 12.83 -25.79 5.86
C TYR A 933 12.50 -25.67 4.37
N LEU A 934 12.06 -24.46 3.88
CA LEU A 934 11.74 -24.25 2.44
C LEU A 934 12.97 -24.55 1.58
N PHE A 935 14.11 -24.08 1.99
CA PHE A 935 15.35 -24.35 1.22
C PHE A 935 15.66 -25.85 1.21
N THR A 936 15.43 -26.52 2.30
CA THR A 936 15.72 -27.97 2.35
C THR A 936 14.77 -28.73 1.42
N VAL A 937 13.45 -28.39 1.46
CA VAL A 937 12.48 -29.13 0.62
C VAL A 937 12.80 -28.88 -0.85
N CYS A 938 13.17 -27.64 -1.23
CA CYS A 938 13.48 -27.34 -2.64
C CYS A 938 14.77 -28.05 -3.09
N THR A 939 15.80 -28.07 -2.20
CA THR A 939 17.07 -28.75 -2.53
C THR A 939 16.84 -30.26 -2.70
N LEU A 940 16.04 -30.82 -1.78
CA LEU A 940 15.81 -32.29 -1.88
C LEU A 940 15.04 -32.61 -3.15
N PHE A 941 14.15 -31.72 -3.50
CA PHE A 941 13.37 -31.97 -4.73
C PHE A 941 14.28 -31.90 -5.95
N VAL A 942 15.23 -30.92 -6.04
CA VAL A 942 16.17 -30.79 -7.18
C VAL A 942 17.11 -32.00 -7.22
N ILE A 943 17.59 -32.38 -6.04
CA ILE A 943 18.48 -33.56 -6.00
C ILE A 943 17.73 -34.79 -6.52
N PHE A 944 16.49 -34.91 -6.10
CA PHE A 944 15.71 -36.09 -6.53
C PHE A 944 15.53 -36.06 -8.05
N ILE A 945 15.14 -34.88 -8.66
CA ILE A 945 14.92 -34.79 -10.12
C ILE A 945 16.24 -35.05 -10.85
N GLY A 946 17.36 -34.41 -10.27
CA GLY A 946 18.70 -34.67 -10.85
C GLY A 946 19.06 -36.16 -10.78
N TRP A 947 18.89 -36.77 -9.62
CA TRP A 947 19.14 -38.22 -9.46
C TRP A 947 18.24 -39.03 -10.39
N MET A 948 16.91 -38.73 -10.70
CA MET A 948 15.98 -39.46 -11.57
C MET A 948 16.41 -39.33 -13.04
N ILE A 949 16.86 -38.13 -13.45
CA ILE A 949 17.31 -37.92 -14.83
C ILE A 949 18.61 -38.69 -15.08
N GLY A 950 19.54 -38.68 -14.07
CA GLY A 950 20.80 -39.47 -14.17
C GLY A 950 20.52 -40.98 -14.32
N ARG A 951 19.57 -41.48 -13.83
CA ARG A 951 19.30 -42.93 -13.90
C ARG A 951 18.55 -43.28 -15.19
N ILE A 952 17.68 -42.38 -15.66
CA ILE A 952 17.06 -42.62 -16.98
C ILE A 952 18.14 -42.54 -18.07
N GLY A 953 19.21 -41.77 -17.82
CA GLY A 953 20.34 -41.63 -18.77
C GLY A 953 21.23 -42.86 -18.77
N LEU A 954 21.51 -43.63 -17.69
CA LEU A 954 22.27 -44.88 -17.59
C LEU A 954 21.52 -46.04 -18.25
N GLY A 955 20.20 -46.01 -18.40
CA GLY A 955 19.34 -47.00 -19.10
C GLY A 955 19.42 -46.84 -20.62
N ILE A 956 19.91 -45.72 -21.16
CA ILE A 956 19.99 -45.44 -22.62
C ILE A 956 21.38 -45.81 -23.14
N ASN A 957 22.44 -45.97 -22.36
CA ASN A 957 23.83 -46.31 -22.75
C ASN A 957 24.01 -47.83 -22.86
N SER A 958 23.22 -48.72 -22.32
CA SER A 958 23.24 -50.20 -22.43
C SER A 958 22.53 -50.64 -23.72
N LEU A 959 21.89 -49.78 -24.41
CA LEU A 959 21.21 -50.06 -25.69
C LEU A 959 22.13 -49.74 -26.86
N GLU A 960 23.16 -48.92 -26.68
CA GLU A 960 24.10 -48.50 -27.74
C GLU A 960 25.26 -49.50 -27.87
N ARG A 961 25.66 -50.37 -26.98
CA ARG A 961 26.66 -51.44 -26.97
C ARG A 961 26.10 -52.71 -27.62
N TRP A 962 24.86 -52.97 -27.64
CA TRP A 962 24.22 -54.14 -28.25
C TRP A 962 23.97 -53.87 -29.75
N GLN A 963 24.10 -52.62 -30.21
CA GLN A 963 23.92 -52.27 -31.64
C GLN A 963 25.25 -52.36 -32.39
N LYS A 964 26.46 -52.37 -31.80
CA LYS A 964 27.79 -52.43 -32.43
C LYS A 964 28.24 -53.89 -32.61
N GLU A 965 27.83 -54.94 -31.91
CA GLU A 965 28.16 -56.37 -32.01
C GLU A 965 27.21 -57.07 -32.99
N ALA A 966 26.20 -56.46 -33.47
CA ALA A 966 25.23 -56.99 -34.45
C ALA A 966 25.64 -56.55 -35.86
N LYS A 967 26.86 -55.75 -36.00
CA LYS A 967 27.18 -55.17 -37.33
C LYS A 967 28.36 -55.92 -37.95
N ILE A 968 29.08 -57.09 -37.41
CA ILE A 968 30.27 -57.81 -37.95
C ILE A 968 29.85 -59.25 -38.28
N ASP A 969 30.41 -59.85 -39.55
CA ASP A 969 30.18 -61.26 -39.90
C ASP A 969 31.10 -62.19 -39.09
N PRO A 970 30.58 -63.14 -38.32
CA PRO A 970 31.33 -63.93 -37.33
C PRO A 970 32.33 -64.87 -37.99
N MET A 971 32.19 -65.20 -39.38
CA MET A 971 33.05 -66.23 -40.02
C MET A 971 34.26 -65.58 -40.68
N THR A 972 34.17 -64.42 -41.23
CA THR A 972 35.29 -63.83 -41.99
C THR A 972 35.87 -62.62 -41.24
N GLY A 973 35.12 -62.19 -40.17
CA GLY A 973 35.61 -61.08 -39.34
C GLY A 973 35.47 -59.74 -40.07
N PHE A 974 34.77 -59.76 -41.23
CA PHE A 974 34.50 -58.49 -41.94
C PHE A 974 33.08 -58.01 -41.63
N TRP A 975 32.73 -56.73 -42.08
CA TRP A 975 31.41 -56.16 -41.80
C TRP A 975 30.31 -56.95 -42.55
N ASN A 976 29.09 -57.21 -41.84
CA ASN A 976 28.07 -58.08 -42.46
C ASN A 976 27.24 -57.28 -43.48
N LYS A 977 26.39 -57.80 -44.20
CA LYS A 977 25.73 -57.20 -45.40
C LYS A 977 24.94 -55.95 -45.02
N GLY A 978 24.30 -56.06 -43.86
CA GLY A 978 23.42 -54.92 -43.47
C GLY A 978 24.23 -53.64 -43.21
N TYR A 979 25.42 -53.82 -42.55
CA TYR A 979 26.20 -52.60 -42.23
C TYR A 979 27.10 -52.21 -43.40
N THR A 980 27.50 -53.15 -44.19
CA THR A 980 28.39 -52.85 -45.33
C THR A 980 27.69 -51.91 -46.32
N GLN A 981 26.31 -52.04 -46.47
CA GLN A 981 25.60 -51.15 -47.41
C GLN A 981 25.53 -49.71 -46.88
N LEU A 982 25.33 -49.68 -45.62
CA LEU A 982 25.20 -48.33 -45.01
C LEU A 982 26.55 -47.61 -45.00
N ALA A 983 27.72 -48.38 -44.67
CA ALA A 983 29.06 -47.74 -44.55
C ALA A 983 29.59 -47.37 -45.94
N LEU A 984 29.26 -48.21 -46.94
CA LEU A 984 29.82 -47.91 -48.28
C LEU A 984 28.99 -46.83 -48.96
N GLU A 985 27.55 -46.64 -48.51
CA GLU A 985 26.80 -45.46 -49.02
C GLU A 985 27.48 -44.15 -48.63
N GLU A 986 28.05 -44.22 -47.39
CA GLU A 986 28.70 -42.97 -46.93
C GLU A 986 30.12 -42.86 -47.52
N MET A 987 30.87 -43.88 -47.68
CA MET A 987 32.28 -43.80 -48.14
C MET A 987 32.32 -43.49 -49.64
N CYS A 988 31.35 -44.13 -50.39
CA CYS A 988 31.32 -43.89 -51.84
C CYS A 988 30.91 -42.44 -52.14
N LYS A 989 30.17 -41.73 -51.13
CA LYS A 989 29.82 -40.30 -51.32
C LYS A 989 31.00 -39.40 -50.95
N ASN A 990 31.86 -39.80 -49.96
CA ASN A 990 32.70 -38.75 -49.33
C ASN A 990 34.19 -39.09 -49.51
N THR A 991 34.52 -40.21 -50.08
CA THR A 991 35.94 -40.56 -50.15
C THR A 991 36.26 -41.05 -51.57
N ASP A 992 37.39 -40.51 -52.16
CA ASP A 992 37.81 -40.97 -53.50
C ASP A 992 38.49 -42.35 -53.42
N GLY A 993 37.97 -43.30 -54.28
CA GLY A 993 38.55 -44.67 -54.25
C GLY A 993 37.86 -45.57 -55.26
N ILE A 994 38.21 -46.98 -55.24
CA ILE A 994 37.62 -47.96 -56.18
C ILE A 994 36.80 -48.97 -55.39
N LEU A 995 35.43 -49.03 -55.84
CA LEU A 995 34.59 -50.10 -55.24
C LEU A 995 34.72 -51.39 -56.06
N MET A 996 35.05 -52.55 -55.23
CA MET A 996 35.29 -53.83 -55.93
C MET A 996 34.33 -54.89 -55.36
N VAL A 997 33.67 -55.51 -56.47
CA VAL A 997 32.88 -56.68 -56.05
C VAL A 997 33.64 -57.95 -56.47
N ILE A 998 33.86 -58.72 -55.39
CA ILE A 998 34.76 -59.88 -55.63
C ILE A 998 33.96 -61.17 -55.42
N ASP A 999 34.06 -61.99 -56.58
CA ASP A 999 33.34 -63.28 -56.45
C ASP A 999 34.32 -64.44 -56.67
N LEU A 1000 34.18 -65.40 -55.73
CA LEU A 1000 35.02 -66.61 -55.90
C LEU A 1000 34.36 -67.56 -56.90
N ASP A 1001 35.10 -67.89 -58.10
CA ASP A 1001 34.50 -68.67 -59.20
C ASP A 1001 34.56 -70.17 -58.90
N ASN A 1002 33.45 -70.91 -59.18
CA ASN A 1002 33.29 -72.38 -59.07
C ASN A 1002 33.42 -72.86 -57.62
N PHE A 1003 33.07 -71.93 -56.58
CA PHE A 1003 33.18 -72.27 -55.14
C PHE A 1003 32.15 -73.34 -54.77
N LYS A 1004 31.00 -73.32 -55.45
CA LYS A 1004 29.99 -74.36 -55.18
C LYS A 1004 30.55 -75.76 -55.52
N LEU A 1005 31.38 -75.91 -56.49
CA LEU A 1005 32.01 -77.19 -56.85
C LEU A 1005 33.03 -77.62 -55.78
N VAL A 1006 33.65 -76.59 -55.07
CA VAL A 1006 34.55 -76.94 -53.95
C VAL A 1006 33.74 -77.51 -52.78
N ASN A 1007 32.59 -76.86 -52.59
CA ASN A 1007 31.77 -77.37 -51.48
C ASN A 1007 31.18 -78.74 -51.81
N ASP A 1008 30.94 -78.90 -53.08
CA ASP A 1008 30.26 -80.16 -53.49
C ASP A 1008 31.28 -81.31 -53.55
N VAL A 1009 32.54 -81.11 -53.93
CA VAL A 1009 33.55 -82.18 -54.14
C VAL A 1009 34.34 -82.39 -52.85
N PHE A 1010 34.61 -81.35 -51.95
CA PHE A 1010 35.54 -81.52 -50.81
C PHE A 1010 34.83 -81.23 -49.50
N GLY A 1011 33.44 -80.89 -49.52
CA GLY A 1011 32.63 -80.70 -48.28
C GLY A 1011 32.65 -79.23 -47.83
N HIS A 1012 31.60 -78.80 -47.02
CA HIS A 1012 31.36 -77.41 -46.59
C HIS A 1012 32.42 -76.93 -45.60
N GLU A 1013 33.07 -77.93 -44.86
CA GLU A 1013 34.13 -77.50 -43.91
C GLU A 1013 35.37 -77.01 -44.67
N THR A 1014 35.75 -77.75 -45.71
CA THR A 1014 36.89 -77.31 -46.57
C THR A 1014 36.51 -76.05 -47.36
N GLY A 1015 35.20 -75.93 -47.73
CA GLY A 1015 34.69 -74.68 -48.34
C GLY A 1015 34.82 -73.48 -47.39
N ASP A 1016 34.56 -73.69 -46.08
CA ASP A 1016 34.69 -72.60 -45.10
C ASP A 1016 36.15 -72.18 -44.91
N LYS A 1017 37.09 -73.22 -44.98
CA LYS A 1017 38.54 -72.89 -44.85
C LYS A 1017 39.02 -72.08 -46.06
N VAL A 1018 38.36 -72.44 -47.22
CA VAL A 1018 38.75 -71.70 -48.45
C VAL A 1018 38.19 -70.29 -48.38
N LEU A 1019 37.02 -70.11 -47.73
CA LEU A 1019 36.41 -68.76 -47.59
C LEU A 1019 37.18 -67.93 -46.56
N ILE A 1020 37.62 -68.54 -45.46
CA ILE A 1020 38.40 -67.81 -44.43
C ILE A 1020 39.76 -67.42 -45.01
N LYS A 1021 40.31 -68.40 -45.77
CA LYS A 1021 41.63 -68.07 -46.37
C LYS A 1021 41.47 -67.00 -47.46
N PHE A 1022 40.35 -67.12 -48.13
CA PHE A 1022 40.09 -66.08 -49.15
C PHE A 1022 39.87 -64.72 -48.51
N ALA A 1023 39.16 -64.65 -47.43
CA ALA A 1023 39.00 -63.38 -46.69
C ALA A 1023 40.36 -62.86 -46.18
N GLU A 1024 41.26 -63.75 -45.76
CA GLU A 1024 42.61 -63.34 -45.32
C GLU A 1024 43.43 -62.80 -46.50
N LEU A 1025 43.18 -63.44 -47.66
CA LEU A 1025 43.93 -62.99 -48.85
C LEU A 1025 43.45 -61.60 -49.28
N ILE A 1026 42.10 -61.37 -49.14
CA ILE A 1026 41.60 -60.02 -49.48
C ILE A 1026 42.14 -59.00 -48.47
N ARG A 1027 42.22 -59.35 -47.20
CA ARG A 1027 42.72 -58.43 -46.15
C ARG A 1027 44.21 -58.10 -46.39
N SER A 1028 44.97 -59.10 -47.00
CA SER A 1028 46.42 -58.88 -47.15
C SER A 1028 46.70 -58.05 -48.42
N CYS A 1029 45.65 -57.94 -49.30
CA CYS A 1029 45.96 -57.19 -50.53
C CYS A 1029 45.30 -55.82 -50.50
N ILE A 1030 44.62 -55.57 -49.23
CA ILE A 1030 44.06 -54.20 -49.12
C ILE A 1030 44.68 -53.53 -47.89
N ARG A 1031 44.68 -52.13 -47.64
CA ARG A 1031 45.25 -51.39 -46.49
C ARG A 1031 44.25 -51.33 -45.32
N ASP A 1032 44.78 -51.14 -44.11
CA ASP A 1032 43.94 -51.13 -42.89
C ASP A 1032 42.86 -50.04 -42.98
N ASP A 1033 43.08 -49.08 -43.80
CA ASP A 1033 42.09 -47.98 -43.84
C ASP A 1033 41.10 -48.18 -44.99
N ASP A 1034 41.25 -49.36 -45.73
CA ASP A 1034 40.24 -49.68 -46.77
C ASP A 1034 39.09 -50.49 -46.16
N PHE A 1035 37.93 -50.40 -46.91
CA PHE A 1035 36.72 -51.02 -46.33
C PHE A 1035 36.44 -52.37 -47.00
N VAL A 1036 36.13 -53.41 -46.05
CA VAL A 1036 35.81 -54.71 -46.68
C VAL A 1036 34.62 -55.32 -45.95
N GLY A 1037 33.67 -55.69 -46.79
CA GLY A 1037 32.51 -56.39 -46.19
C GLY A 1037 32.14 -57.63 -47.01
N ARG A 1038 31.48 -58.65 -46.22
CA ARG A 1038 31.01 -59.85 -46.93
C ARG A 1038 29.50 -59.75 -47.19
N ILE A 1039 29.07 -59.77 -48.42
CA ILE A 1039 27.65 -59.43 -48.72
C ILE A 1039 26.92 -60.70 -49.18
N GLY A 1040 27.53 -61.86 -49.38
CA GLY A 1040 26.89 -63.15 -49.71
C GLY A 1040 27.81 -64.32 -49.32
N GLY A 1041 27.35 -65.61 -49.77
CA GLY A 1041 28.12 -66.81 -49.36
C GLY A 1041 29.56 -66.77 -49.91
N ASP A 1042 29.89 -66.47 -51.06
CA ASP A 1042 31.26 -66.45 -51.64
C ASP A 1042 31.50 -65.11 -52.35
N GLU A 1043 30.71 -64.00 -51.93
CA GLU A 1043 30.89 -62.67 -52.56
C GLU A 1043 31.35 -61.65 -51.51
N PHE A 1044 32.33 -60.85 -52.02
CA PHE A 1044 32.90 -59.84 -51.11
C PHE A 1044 32.94 -58.49 -51.85
N VAL A 1045 32.80 -57.47 -50.86
CA VAL A 1045 32.89 -56.12 -51.47
C VAL A 1045 33.96 -55.32 -50.71
N THR A 1046 34.75 -54.70 -51.61
CA THR A 1046 35.79 -53.90 -50.95
C THR A 1046 35.84 -52.51 -51.60
N PHE A 1047 36.13 -51.45 -50.65
CA PHE A 1047 36.33 -50.08 -51.16
C PHE A 1047 37.76 -49.63 -50.86
N ILE A 1048 38.51 -49.44 -51.92
CA ILE A 1048 39.91 -49.03 -51.74
C ILE A 1048 40.01 -47.51 -51.83
N LYS A 1049 40.32 -46.93 -50.76
CA LYS A 1049 40.26 -45.46 -50.67
C LYS A 1049 41.48 -44.84 -51.37
N GLY A 1050 41.36 -43.80 -52.20
CA GLY A 1050 42.44 -42.92 -52.71
C GLY A 1050 43.09 -43.53 -53.97
N ALA A 1051 42.46 -44.77 -54.51
CA ALA A 1051 43.00 -45.35 -55.76
C ALA A 1051 42.01 -45.11 -56.92
N ASN A 1052 42.47 -44.71 -58.15
CA ASN A 1052 41.54 -44.44 -59.29
C ASN A 1052 42.11 -45.00 -60.59
N ASP A 1053 43.14 -45.87 -60.53
CA ASP A 1053 43.75 -46.39 -61.78
C ASP A 1053 43.42 -47.88 -61.92
N GLU A 1054 43.07 -48.32 -63.19
CA GLU A 1054 42.74 -49.73 -63.54
C GLU A 1054 43.89 -50.67 -63.17
N LEU A 1055 45.12 -50.12 -63.01
CA LEU A 1055 46.27 -50.97 -62.62
C LEU A 1055 46.12 -51.49 -61.19
N ALA A 1056 45.40 -50.80 -60.29
CA ALA A 1056 45.21 -51.24 -58.89
C ALA A 1056 44.23 -52.43 -58.83
N VAL A 1057 43.30 -52.50 -59.74
CA VAL A 1057 42.34 -53.62 -59.76
C VAL A 1057 42.96 -54.83 -60.46
N SER A 1058 43.71 -54.54 -61.58
CA SER A 1058 44.37 -55.65 -62.31
C SER A 1058 45.47 -56.30 -61.47
N GLU A 1059 46.26 -55.53 -60.60
CA GLU A 1059 47.31 -56.14 -59.73
C GLU A 1059 46.68 -56.99 -58.63
N LYS A 1060 45.50 -56.60 -58.09
CA LYS A 1060 44.85 -57.40 -57.02
C LYS A 1060 44.17 -58.63 -57.61
N GLU A 1061 43.57 -58.36 -58.77
CA GLU A 1061 42.97 -59.56 -59.40
C GLU A 1061 44.06 -60.59 -59.73
N LYS A 1062 45.25 -60.17 -60.37
CA LYS A 1062 46.34 -61.13 -60.67
C LYS A 1062 46.89 -61.79 -59.41
N TYR A 1063 47.05 -60.95 -58.32
CA TYR A 1063 47.55 -61.52 -57.04
C TYR A 1063 46.54 -62.50 -56.45
N LEU A 1064 45.23 -62.16 -56.48
CA LEU A 1064 44.23 -63.04 -55.83
C LEU A 1064 44.07 -64.33 -56.63
N ASN A 1065 44.17 -64.26 -58.01
CA ASN A 1065 43.98 -65.48 -58.82
C ASN A 1065 45.24 -66.36 -58.76
N GLU A 1066 46.47 -65.74 -58.58
CA GLU A 1066 47.69 -66.55 -58.40
C GLU A 1066 47.74 -67.20 -57.01
N GLN A 1067 47.23 -66.43 -55.98
CA GLN A 1067 47.40 -66.95 -54.59
C GLN A 1067 46.27 -67.91 -54.23
N ILE A 1068 45.17 -67.63 -54.81
CA ILE A 1068 44.03 -68.50 -54.43
C ILE A 1068 44.22 -69.89 -55.07
N LEU A 1069 44.90 -69.93 -56.28
CA LEU A 1069 45.22 -71.24 -56.86
C LEU A 1069 46.28 -71.96 -56.03
N LYS A 1070 47.27 -71.20 -55.47
CA LYS A 1070 48.28 -71.82 -54.56
C LYS A 1070 47.64 -72.25 -53.24
N SER A 1071 46.70 -71.32 -52.75
CA SER A 1071 46.05 -71.65 -51.46
C SER A 1071 45.08 -72.83 -51.64
N GLY A 1072 44.49 -72.77 -52.82
CA GLY A 1072 43.56 -73.87 -53.13
C GLY A 1072 44.31 -75.20 -53.29
N GLU A 1073 45.61 -75.28 -53.92
CA GLU A 1073 46.46 -76.49 -53.96
C GLU A 1073 46.93 -76.89 -52.57
N ASP A 1074 47.15 -75.91 -51.67
CA ASP A 1074 47.59 -76.22 -50.28
C ASP A 1074 46.44 -76.82 -49.47
N ILE A 1075 45.28 -76.37 -49.68
CA ILE A 1075 44.16 -76.82 -48.83
C ILE A 1075 43.57 -78.12 -49.40
N MET A 1076 43.68 -78.20 -50.83
CA MET A 1076 42.90 -79.32 -51.43
C MET A 1076 43.84 -80.26 -52.18
N GLY A 1077 45.32 -80.06 -52.36
CA GLY A 1077 46.36 -80.94 -52.95
C GLY A 1077 46.58 -80.59 -54.43
N LYS A 1078 47.91 -80.94 -55.16
CA LYS A 1078 48.42 -80.50 -56.49
C LYS A 1078 47.60 -81.13 -57.61
N GLU A 1079 46.53 -82.12 -57.35
CA GLU A 1079 45.67 -82.75 -58.37
C GLU A 1079 44.21 -82.32 -58.18
N MET A 1080 43.87 -80.99 -57.63
CA MET A 1080 42.51 -80.51 -57.27
C MET A 1080 41.58 -80.58 -58.48
N GLY A 1081 42.06 -80.53 -59.74
CA GLY A 1081 41.30 -80.70 -61.01
C GLY A 1081 40.10 -79.73 -61.09
N ILE A 1082 39.97 -78.54 -60.14
CA ILE A 1082 38.89 -77.54 -60.27
C ILE A 1082 39.53 -76.19 -60.60
N PRO A 1083 39.14 -75.62 -61.71
CA PRO A 1083 39.74 -74.31 -62.03
C PRO A 1083 39.24 -73.20 -61.09
N LEU A 1084 39.81 -73.17 -59.79
CA LEU A 1084 39.38 -72.15 -58.80
C LEU A 1084 40.02 -70.80 -59.17
N GLY A 1085 39.09 -69.77 -59.18
CA GLY A 1085 39.63 -68.44 -59.54
C GLY A 1085 38.71 -67.33 -59.00
N VAL A 1086 39.21 -66.12 -59.16
CA VAL A 1086 38.47 -64.99 -58.59
C VAL A 1086 38.13 -64.03 -59.74
N SER A 1087 36.81 -63.70 -59.66
CA SER A 1087 36.39 -62.68 -60.65
C SER A 1087 36.02 -61.37 -59.93
N ILE A 1088 36.59 -60.29 -60.61
CA ILE A 1088 36.39 -59.01 -59.89
C ILE A 1088 35.74 -58.02 -60.87
N GLY A 1089 34.66 -57.45 -60.34
CA GLY A 1089 34.09 -56.27 -61.03
C GLY A 1089 34.33 -54.99 -60.22
N ALA A 1090 34.89 -54.00 -60.94
CA ALA A 1090 35.30 -52.82 -60.15
C ALA A 1090 34.77 -51.56 -60.82
N VAL A 1091 34.63 -50.49 -59.88
CA VAL A 1091 34.16 -49.20 -60.40
C VAL A 1091 34.75 -48.09 -59.53
N CYS A 1092 35.22 -46.99 -60.16
CA CYS A 1092 35.87 -45.92 -59.40
C CYS A 1092 34.83 -44.94 -58.84
N ALA A 1093 34.88 -44.76 -57.53
CA ALA A 1093 34.08 -43.68 -56.88
C ALA A 1093 35.01 -42.55 -56.41
N PRO A 1094 34.66 -41.35 -56.82
CA PRO A 1094 33.31 -40.98 -57.28
C PRO A 1094 33.24 -40.88 -58.81
N GLU A 1095 34.43 -41.30 -59.52
CA GLU A 1095 34.47 -41.05 -60.98
C GLU A 1095 33.24 -41.66 -61.68
N GLU A 1096 32.69 -42.91 -61.32
CA GLU A 1096 31.55 -43.55 -62.03
C GLU A 1096 30.27 -43.50 -61.17
N GLY A 1097 30.20 -42.57 -60.11
CA GLY A 1097 28.99 -42.36 -59.28
C GLY A 1097 29.34 -42.37 -57.79
N THR A 1098 28.60 -41.75 -56.92
CA THR A 1098 28.89 -41.65 -55.48
C THR A 1098 27.82 -42.42 -54.70
N ASP A 1099 26.67 -42.87 -55.49
CA ASP A 1099 25.66 -43.69 -54.79
C ASP A 1099 26.06 -45.18 -54.81
N TYR A 1100 26.26 -45.74 -53.56
CA TYR A 1100 26.75 -47.13 -53.41
C TYR A 1100 25.89 -48.11 -54.21
N SER A 1101 24.44 -48.10 -54.19
CA SER A 1101 23.61 -49.11 -54.91
C SER A 1101 23.88 -49.07 -56.41
N GLU A 1102 24.11 -47.83 -56.85
CA GLU A 1102 24.37 -47.70 -58.30
C GLU A 1102 25.79 -48.17 -58.63
N LEU A 1103 26.78 -47.72 -57.84
CA LEU A 1103 28.17 -48.18 -58.07
C LEU A 1103 28.31 -49.69 -57.89
N PHE A 1104 27.60 -50.25 -56.87
CA PHE A 1104 27.62 -51.72 -56.69
C PHE A 1104 27.01 -52.41 -57.92
N ARG A 1105 25.80 -51.86 -58.55
CA ARG A 1105 25.20 -52.46 -59.75
C ARG A 1105 26.16 -52.40 -60.94
N LYS A 1106 26.93 -51.32 -60.97
CA LYS A 1106 27.89 -51.20 -62.09
C LYS A 1106 29.08 -52.16 -61.91
N ALA A 1107 29.55 -52.17 -60.67
CA ALA A 1107 30.64 -53.14 -60.43
C ALA A 1107 30.13 -54.57 -60.63
N ASP A 1108 28.81 -54.82 -60.27
CA ASP A 1108 28.25 -56.17 -60.46
C ASP A 1108 28.08 -56.46 -61.97
N LYS A 1109 27.66 -55.43 -62.75
CA LYS A 1109 27.57 -55.62 -64.20
C LYS A 1109 28.95 -55.93 -64.81
N ALA A 1110 30.03 -55.16 -64.34
CA ALA A 1110 31.39 -55.47 -64.79
C ALA A 1110 31.80 -56.89 -64.38
N LEU A 1111 31.35 -57.27 -63.21
CA LEU A 1111 31.66 -58.65 -62.78
C LEU A 1111 30.91 -59.67 -63.64
N TYR A 1112 29.63 -59.29 -63.97
CA TYR A 1112 28.85 -60.20 -64.84
C TYR A 1112 29.54 -60.35 -66.20
N ASN A 1113 30.15 -59.26 -66.76
CA ASN A 1113 30.87 -59.35 -68.05
C ASN A 1113 32.10 -60.26 -67.94
N VAL A 1114 32.73 -60.21 -66.78
CA VAL A 1114 33.90 -61.11 -66.62
C VAL A 1114 33.42 -62.57 -66.56
N LYS A 1115 32.20 -62.72 -66.06
CA LYS A 1115 31.73 -64.13 -65.92
C LYS A 1115 31.22 -64.65 -67.27
N GLN A 1116 30.86 -63.75 -68.16
CA GLN A 1116 30.39 -64.20 -69.49
C GLN A 1116 31.57 -64.39 -70.43
N ASN A 1117 32.77 -63.86 -70.02
CA ASN A 1117 33.93 -63.89 -70.92
C ASN A 1117 35.02 -64.81 -70.36
N GLY A 1118 34.59 -66.06 -69.79
CA GLY A 1118 35.58 -67.14 -69.52
C GLY A 1118 36.02 -67.14 -68.05
N LYS A 1119 35.47 -66.24 -66.95
CA LYS A 1119 35.71 -66.18 -65.49
C LYS A 1119 37.21 -66.03 -65.18
N HIS A 1120 37.70 -65.68 -63.94
CA HIS A 1120 39.08 -65.57 -63.41
C HIS A 1120 39.77 -64.33 -63.97
N GLY A 1121 39.00 -63.28 -63.98
CA GLY A 1121 39.58 -62.00 -64.47
C GLY A 1121 38.87 -60.80 -63.84
N TYR A 1122 39.20 -59.64 -64.40
CA TYR A 1122 38.53 -58.44 -63.85
C TYR A 1122 38.01 -57.58 -65.00
N ASP A 1123 37.00 -56.91 -64.71
CA ASP A 1123 36.52 -55.88 -65.65
C ASP A 1123 36.13 -54.61 -64.85
N MET A 1124 36.61 -53.47 -65.45
CA MET A 1124 36.25 -52.20 -64.78
C MET A 1124 35.16 -51.47 -65.58
N PHE A 1125 34.18 -51.18 -64.78
CA PHE A 1125 33.08 -50.49 -65.48
C PHE A 1125 33.46 -49.04 -65.82
N ARG A 1126 33.40 -48.66 -67.21
CA ARG A 1126 33.61 -47.24 -67.68
C ARG A 1126 32.45 -46.79 -68.57
N SER A 1127 31.60 -45.77 -68.27
CA SER A 1127 30.36 -45.26 -68.90
C SER A 1127 30.71 -44.43 -70.16
N SER A 1128 31.89 -44.44 -71.23
CA SER A 1128 31.75 -43.79 -72.54
C SER A 1128 32.88 -44.26 -73.46
N GLY A 1129 33.09 -45.35 -74.53
CA GLY A 1129 33.38 -45.01 -75.95
C GLY A 1129 32.13 -45.21 -76.82
N MET A 1130 30.79 -44.31 -76.83
CA MET A 1130 30.67 -43.01 -77.53
C MET A 1130 31.52 -41.94 -76.83
N ASN A 1131 32.82 -42.27 -77.11
CA ASN A 1131 34.10 -41.58 -77.31
C ASN A 1131 35.03 -41.76 -76.11
N GLY A 1132 35.71 -42.89 -76.32
CA GLY A 1132 37.10 -42.78 -75.83
C GLY A 1132 37.18 -42.81 -74.30
N ASN A 1133 37.04 -44.15 -73.84
CA ASN A 1133 37.96 -44.59 -72.77
C ASN A 1133 37.20 -44.77 -71.45
N ASP A 1134 36.65 -46.02 -71.25
CA ASP A 1134 36.80 -46.69 -69.95
C ASP A 1134 35.60 -46.36 -69.03
N GLN A 1135 34.24 -46.84 -69.20
CA GLN A 1135 33.03 -46.86 -68.36
C GLN A 1135 33.00 -48.13 -67.46
N SER A 1136 34.08 -48.17 -66.45
CA SER A 1136 33.97 -48.30 -64.97
C SER A 1136 32.85 -47.40 -64.44
N GLU A 1137 31.45 -47.79 -64.31
CA GLU A 1137 30.99 -47.72 -62.90
C GLU A 1137 32.00 -46.94 -62.03
N LEU A 1138 31.50 -45.51 -61.85
CA LEU A 1138 30.59 -45.07 -60.81
C LEU A 1138 30.51 -43.53 -60.80
N LYS A 1139 29.36 -42.71 -61.16
CA LYS A 1139 28.44 -41.77 -60.51
C LYS A 1139 28.27 -40.53 -61.38
N ALA A 1140 27.26 -40.22 -62.52
CA ALA A 1140 26.82 -38.85 -62.89
C ALA A 1140 25.69 -38.40 -61.96
N ASN A 1141 26.20 -37.82 -60.88
CA ASN A 1141 25.92 -36.36 -60.81
C ASN A 1141 25.18 -35.86 -62.05
N GLY A 1142 24.16 -36.46 -61.95
CA GLY A 1142 23.26 -35.57 -62.72
C GLY A 1142 21.88 -36.22 -62.89
N VAL A 1143 21.10 -35.39 -62.82
CA VAL A 1143 19.62 -35.36 -62.82
C VAL A 1143 19.07 -36.69 -63.36
N ALA A 1144 20.01 -37.72 -64.21
CA ALA A 1144 19.44 -39.04 -64.58
C ALA A 1144 19.62 -40.05 -63.44
N GLY A 1145 20.67 -39.69 -62.80
CA GLY A 1145 20.98 -40.54 -61.63
C GLY A 1145 20.09 -40.22 -60.42
N ILE A 1146 19.94 -38.85 -60.32
CA ILE A 1146 18.94 -38.34 -59.34
C ILE A 1146 17.53 -38.73 -59.78
N LYS A 1147 17.41 -38.77 -61.17
CA LYS A 1147 16.10 -39.17 -61.73
C LYS A 1147 15.87 -40.68 -61.52
N MET A 1148 16.88 -41.37 -61.31
CA MET A 1148 16.79 -42.82 -61.09
C MET A 1148 16.57 -43.12 -59.60
N LEU A 1149 17.15 -42.08 -58.76
CA LEU A 1149 17.05 -42.17 -57.28
C LEU A 1149 15.71 -41.59 -56.79
N LEU A 1150 15.26 -40.52 -57.61
CA LEU A 1150 13.98 -39.85 -57.31
C LEU A 1150 12.84 -40.62 -58.00
N GLU A 1151 13.40 -41.67 -58.78
CA GLU A 1151 12.44 -42.39 -59.62
C GLU A 1151 11.91 -43.63 -58.89
N GLU A 1152 10.62 -43.55 -58.43
CA GLU A 1152 10.00 -44.68 -57.70
C GLU A 1152 10.23 -46.00 -58.44
N ARG A 1153 10.98 -46.89 -57.73
CA ARG A 1153 11.19 -48.24 -58.32
C ARG A 1153 9.98 -49.13 -58.07
N GLY A 1154 8.88 -48.83 -58.97
CA GLY A 1154 7.74 -49.73 -59.29
C GLY A 1154 6.44 -48.92 -59.38
N SER A 1155 6.08 -48.37 -60.60
CA SER A 1155 4.87 -47.52 -60.72
C SER A 1155 3.65 -48.21 -60.10
N GLN A 1156 3.37 -48.10 -58.80
CA GLN A 1156 2.04 -48.59 -58.37
C GLN A 1156 0.93 -47.80 -59.09
N LYS A 1157 0.13 -48.51 -59.96
CA LYS A 1157 -1.03 -47.91 -60.66
C LYS A 1157 -2.00 -47.25 -59.67
N GLY A 1158 -1.85 -45.87 -59.66
CA GLY A 1158 -2.95 -45.20 -58.96
C GLY A 1158 -2.43 -44.09 -58.03
N ALA A 1159 -3.12 -43.38 -57.37
CA ALA A 1159 -2.77 -42.11 -56.70
C ALA A 1159 -1.72 -42.33 -55.60
N TYR A 1160 -0.84 -41.30 -55.48
CA TYR A 1160 0.24 -41.35 -54.48
C TYR A 1160 -0.29 -41.04 -53.07
N LEU A 1161 -0.22 -42.08 -52.09
CA LEU A 1161 -0.80 -41.94 -50.74
C LEU A 1161 0.25 -41.39 -49.76
N VAL A 1162 -0.14 -40.19 -49.20
CA VAL A 1162 0.83 -39.58 -48.23
C VAL A 1162 0.09 -39.29 -46.92
N ASP A 1163 0.83 -39.00 -45.71
CA ASP A 1163 0.13 -38.56 -44.48
C ASP A 1163 -0.17 -37.06 -44.53
N LEU A 1164 -1.10 -36.58 -43.76
CA LEU A 1164 -1.64 -35.21 -43.93
C LEU A 1164 -0.53 -34.16 -43.78
N ASP A 1165 0.56 -34.38 -42.85
CA ASP A 1165 1.64 -33.39 -42.64
C ASP A 1165 2.54 -33.30 -43.87
N LYS A 1166 2.64 -34.47 -44.73
CA LYS A 1166 3.43 -34.42 -45.98
C LYS A 1166 2.59 -33.85 -47.13
N LEU A 1167 1.13 -34.00 -47.08
CA LEU A 1167 0.22 -33.41 -48.10
C LEU A 1167 0.27 -31.89 -48.05
N GLN A 1168 0.53 -31.36 -46.78
CA GLN A 1168 0.67 -29.89 -46.64
C GLN A 1168 1.94 -29.39 -47.34
N MET A 1169 3.05 -30.18 -47.20
CA MET A 1169 4.31 -29.75 -47.84
C MET A 1169 4.19 -29.84 -49.37
N VAL A 1170 3.30 -30.91 -49.87
CA VAL A 1170 3.08 -31.08 -51.32
C VAL A 1170 2.16 -29.96 -51.83
N TYR A 1171 1.08 -29.62 -51.08
CA TYR A 1171 0.18 -28.52 -51.49
C TYR A 1171 0.93 -27.19 -51.49
N ARG A 1172 1.78 -26.87 -50.49
CA ARG A 1172 2.54 -25.59 -50.40
C ARG A 1172 3.54 -25.49 -51.54
N LEU A 1173 4.12 -26.69 -51.89
CA LEU A 1173 5.02 -26.65 -53.05
C LEU A 1173 4.24 -26.31 -54.33
N PHE A 1174 2.92 -27.00 -54.56
CA PHE A 1174 2.13 -26.73 -55.77
C PHE A 1174 1.62 -25.28 -55.78
N SER A 1175 1.29 -24.82 -54.57
CA SER A 1175 0.85 -23.41 -54.49
C SER A 1175 2.01 -22.45 -54.82
N ARG A 1176 3.31 -22.78 -54.33
CA ARG A 1176 4.49 -21.94 -54.63
C ARG A 1176 4.87 -22.06 -56.10
N MET A 1177 4.47 -23.16 -56.76
CA MET A 1177 4.79 -23.32 -58.18
C MET A 1177 3.74 -22.64 -59.05
N ALA A 1178 2.48 -22.76 -58.62
CA ALA A 1178 1.39 -22.13 -59.39
C ALA A 1178 1.64 -20.64 -59.60
N LYS A 1179 2.56 -20.01 -58.77
CA LYS A 1179 2.87 -18.57 -58.84
C LYS A 1179 3.94 -18.29 -59.90
N ARG A 1180 4.55 -19.22 -60.57
CA ARG A 1180 5.62 -18.99 -61.57
C ARG A 1180 5.46 -19.96 -62.74
N THR A 1181 4.29 -20.96 -62.83
CA THR A 1181 3.88 -21.78 -63.99
C THR A 1181 2.39 -22.13 -63.85
N ILE A 1182 1.45 -22.43 -64.93
CA ILE A 1182 -0.01 -22.68 -64.94
C ILE A 1182 -0.27 -24.12 -64.49
N VAL A 1183 0.04 -24.49 -63.23
CA VAL A 1183 -0.41 -25.81 -62.74
C VAL A 1183 -1.77 -25.65 -62.04
N ASN A 1184 -2.90 -26.27 -62.64
CA ASN A 1184 -4.26 -26.20 -62.06
C ASN A 1184 -4.49 -27.36 -61.07
N VAL A 1185 -4.51 -26.91 -59.90
CA VAL A 1185 -4.70 -27.93 -58.84
C VAL A 1185 -6.14 -27.82 -58.32
N TRP A 1186 -6.80 -29.00 -58.35
CA TRP A 1186 -8.17 -29.07 -57.79
C TRP A 1186 -8.19 -29.94 -56.53
N ILE A 1187 -8.69 -29.31 -55.45
CA ILE A 1187 -8.68 -30.08 -54.19
C ILE A 1187 -10.11 -30.56 -53.90
N VAL A 1188 -10.11 -31.86 -53.66
CA VAL A 1188 -11.44 -32.43 -53.36
C VAL A 1188 -11.36 -33.20 -52.04
N GLN A 1189 -12.46 -32.96 -51.38
CA GLN A 1189 -12.53 -33.74 -50.12
C GLN A 1189 -13.76 -34.65 -50.16
N PHE A 1190 -13.30 -35.96 -49.89
CA PHE A 1190 -14.43 -36.91 -49.79
C PHE A 1190 -14.74 -37.23 -48.33
N ILE A 1191 -16.10 -37.20 -48.16
CA ILE A 1191 -16.53 -37.49 -46.77
C ILE A 1191 -17.49 -38.68 -46.79
N VAL A 1192 -17.13 -39.58 -45.90
CA VAL A 1192 -18.05 -40.73 -45.83
C VAL A 1192 -18.89 -40.63 -44.54
N THR A 1193 -20.17 -40.73 -44.91
CA THR A 1193 -21.05 -40.65 -43.73
C THR A 1193 -21.93 -41.91 -43.68
N ARG A 1194 -22.24 -42.25 -42.56
CA ARG A 1194 -23.16 -43.40 -42.41
C ARG A 1194 -24.62 -42.92 -42.45
N GLU A 1195 -25.47 -43.51 -43.23
CA GLU A 1195 -26.85 -43.05 -43.43
C GLU A 1195 -27.59 -42.89 -42.11
N ASP A 1196 -27.21 -43.60 -40.93
CA ASP A 1196 -27.93 -43.51 -39.63
C ASP A 1196 -27.22 -42.53 -38.68
N GLY A 1197 -26.00 -41.73 -39.28
CA GLY A 1197 -25.34 -40.61 -38.56
C GLY A 1197 -24.34 -41.12 -37.52
N GLY A 1198 -23.98 -42.36 -37.45
CA GLY A 1198 -23.01 -42.97 -36.50
C GLY A 1198 -21.59 -42.99 -37.07
N GLU A 1199 -20.49 -43.37 -36.26
CA GLU A 1199 -19.05 -43.21 -36.61
C GLU A 1199 -18.65 -44.20 -37.72
N VAL A 1200 -17.72 -43.71 -38.65
CA VAL A 1200 -17.39 -44.48 -39.86
C VAL A 1200 -16.30 -45.51 -39.50
N ALA A 1201 -16.57 -46.77 -39.89
CA ALA A 1201 -15.65 -47.88 -39.54
C ALA A 1201 -14.36 -47.77 -40.36
N GLU A 1202 -13.17 -48.12 -39.71
CA GLU A 1202 -11.80 -47.97 -40.27
C GLU A 1202 -11.63 -48.85 -41.52
N GLU A 1203 -12.38 -49.98 -41.62
CA GLU A 1203 -12.26 -50.88 -42.79
C GLU A 1203 -12.91 -50.26 -44.03
N VAL A 1204 -14.01 -49.45 -43.73
CA VAL A 1204 -14.68 -48.78 -44.87
C VAL A 1204 -13.80 -47.63 -45.40
N MET A 1205 -13.12 -47.04 -44.51
CA MET A 1205 -12.18 -45.98 -44.94
C MET A 1205 -11.01 -46.58 -45.72
N GLN A 1206 -10.62 -47.81 -45.35
CA GLN A 1206 -9.54 -48.46 -46.13
C GLN A 1206 -10.05 -48.85 -47.52
N ILE A 1207 -11.42 -49.13 -47.60
CA ILE A 1207 -11.99 -49.46 -48.93
C ILE A 1207 -12.01 -48.20 -49.80
N LEU A 1208 -12.40 -47.07 -49.14
CA LEU A 1208 -12.37 -45.81 -49.92
C LEU A 1208 -10.95 -45.45 -50.34
N ILE A 1209 -9.87 -45.70 -49.51
CA ILE A 1209 -8.48 -45.35 -49.88
C ILE A 1209 -8.01 -46.30 -50.99
N ASP A 1210 -8.58 -47.52 -50.97
CA ASP A 1210 -8.19 -48.46 -52.04
C ASP A 1210 -8.87 -48.07 -53.36
N VAL A 1211 -10.25 -47.64 -53.22
CA VAL A 1211 -10.97 -47.25 -54.44
C VAL A 1211 -10.31 -46.00 -55.05
N LEU A 1212 -9.81 -45.13 -54.14
CA LEU A 1212 -9.22 -43.86 -54.63
C LEU A 1212 -7.83 -44.11 -55.19
N THR A 1213 -6.99 -45.03 -54.58
CA THR A 1213 -5.62 -45.27 -55.07
C THR A 1213 -5.69 -46.03 -56.40
N ASP A 1214 -6.86 -46.83 -56.65
CA ASP A 1214 -6.88 -47.67 -57.86
C ASP A 1214 -7.49 -46.89 -59.03
N ASN A 1215 -8.34 -45.82 -58.77
CA ASN A 1215 -9.13 -45.21 -59.86
C ASN A 1215 -8.59 -43.81 -60.18
N LEU A 1216 -7.55 -43.45 -59.42
CA LEU A 1216 -6.98 -42.12 -59.71
C LEU A 1216 -5.59 -42.29 -60.31
N ARG A 1217 -5.05 -41.17 -60.91
CA ARG A 1217 -3.78 -41.29 -61.67
C ARG A 1217 -2.57 -41.22 -60.71
N SER A 1218 -1.55 -41.67 -61.15
CA SER A 1218 -0.33 -41.81 -60.33
C SER A 1218 0.18 -40.45 -59.86
N ASN A 1219 -0.30 -39.35 -60.56
CA ASN A 1219 0.19 -38.02 -60.12
C ASN A 1219 -0.78 -37.36 -59.15
N ASP A 1220 -1.90 -38.05 -58.87
CA ASP A 1220 -2.78 -37.49 -57.83
C ASP A 1220 -2.36 -37.97 -56.44
N VAL A 1221 -2.60 -36.94 -55.57
CA VAL A 1221 -2.08 -37.29 -54.23
C VAL A 1221 -3.28 -37.36 -53.26
N ILE A 1222 -3.27 -38.53 -52.42
CA ILE A 1222 -4.40 -38.61 -51.44
C ILE A 1222 -3.82 -38.75 -50.03
N ALA A 1223 -4.64 -38.07 -49.17
CA ALA A 1223 -4.17 -38.16 -47.76
C ALA A 1223 -5.40 -38.30 -46.85
N PRO A 1224 -5.31 -39.37 -45.98
CA PRO A 1224 -6.43 -39.50 -45.04
C PRO A 1224 -6.38 -38.40 -43.95
N ASN A 1225 -7.63 -37.70 -43.81
CA ASN A 1225 -7.72 -36.60 -42.81
C ASN A 1225 -8.84 -36.89 -41.81
N GLY A 1226 -8.45 -37.47 -40.72
CA GLY A 1226 -9.39 -37.81 -39.63
C GLY A 1226 -10.01 -39.19 -39.84
N LYS A 1227 -11.15 -39.48 -39.18
CA LYS A 1227 -11.67 -40.86 -39.11
C LYS A 1227 -12.69 -41.10 -40.22
N ASN A 1228 -13.10 -40.02 -41.06
CA ASN A 1228 -14.14 -40.34 -42.08
C ASN A 1228 -13.97 -39.43 -43.30
N GLN A 1229 -12.70 -38.87 -43.45
CA GLN A 1229 -12.50 -38.00 -44.62
C GLN A 1229 -11.15 -38.32 -45.27
N VAL A 1230 -11.26 -38.10 -46.65
CA VAL A 1230 -9.98 -38.22 -47.39
C VAL A 1230 -9.87 -37.03 -48.35
N ILE A 1231 -8.66 -36.41 -48.24
CA ILE A 1231 -8.49 -35.22 -49.11
C ILE A 1231 -7.62 -35.62 -50.31
N LEU A 1232 -8.10 -34.99 -51.37
CA LEU A 1232 -7.39 -35.37 -52.61
C LEU A 1232 -6.95 -34.09 -53.34
N ILE A 1233 -5.72 -34.19 -53.91
CA ILE A 1233 -5.31 -33.07 -54.77
C ILE A 1233 -5.18 -33.60 -56.21
N LEU A 1234 -6.10 -33.06 -57.07
CA LEU A 1234 -6.01 -33.51 -58.47
C LEU A 1234 -5.22 -32.50 -59.29
N THR A 1235 -4.21 -33.05 -59.94
CA THR A 1235 -3.33 -32.08 -60.64
C THR A 1235 -3.54 -32.20 -62.15
N ASP A 1236 -3.74 -30.99 -63.01
CA ASP A 1236 -3.77 -30.82 -64.48
C ASP A 1236 -5.17 -31.11 -65.04
N ILE A 1237 -6.15 -30.72 -64.25
CA ILE A 1237 -7.53 -30.88 -64.77
C ILE A 1237 -8.14 -29.49 -64.91
N SER A 1238 -8.82 -29.26 -66.10
CA SER A 1238 -9.50 -27.96 -66.32
C SER A 1238 -10.87 -27.92 -65.61
N GLU A 1239 -11.30 -26.84 -65.05
CA GLU A 1239 -12.54 -26.65 -64.25
C GLU A 1239 -13.76 -27.20 -65.00
N GLU A 1240 -13.74 -27.42 -66.34
CA GLU A 1240 -14.90 -27.94 -67.11
C GLU A 1240 -14.82 -29.47 -67.23
N ASN A 1241 -13.77 -30.22 -66.70
CA ASN A 1241 -13.63 -31.68 -66.76
C ASN A 1241 -13.30 -32.25 -65.38
N GLY A 1242 -13.48 -31.56 -64.25
CA GLY A 1242 -13.07 -31.89 -62.88
C GLY A 1242 -14.08 -32.85 -62.22
N HIS A 1243 -15.21 -32.98 -62.78
CA HIS A 1243 -16.24 -33.83 -62.14
C HIS A 1243 -16.22 -35.24 -62.76
N THR A 1244 -15.57 -35.43 -63.77
CA THR A 1244 -15.48 -36.73 -64.47
C THR A 1244 -14.71 -37.75 -63.63
N PRO A 1245 -13.63 -37.46 -62.95
CA PRO A 1245 -12.99 -38.45 -62.07
C PRO A 1245 -13.80 -38.71 -60.80
N ILE A 1246 -14.48 -37.77 -60.43
CA ILE A 1246 -15.36 -37.94 -59.25
C ILE A 1246 -16.53 -38.85 -59.60
N ASP A 1247 -17.05 -38.77 -60.78
CA ASP A 1247 -18.15 -39.68 -61.18
C ASP A 1247 -17.63 -41.11 -61.36
N ARG A 1248 -16.41 -41.30 -61.70
CA ARG A 1248 -15.79 -42.64 -61.81
C ARG A 1248 -15.54 -43.26 -60.42
N ILE A 1249 -15.24 -42.37 -59.57
CA ILE A 1249 -14.98 -42.86 -58.20
C ILE A 1249 -16.31 -43.25 -57.55
N TYR A 1250 -17.29 -42.49 -57.87
CA TYR A 1250 -18.60 -42.87 -57.29
C TYR A 1250 -19.10 -44.18 -57.92
N ALA A 1251 -18.76 -44.41 -59.24
CA ALA A 1251 -19.17 -45.68 -59.90
C ALA A 1251 -18.35 -46.86 -59.38
N ALA A 1252 -17.12 -46.65 -59.07
CA ALA A 1252 -16.24 -47.72 -58.55
C ALA A 1252 -16.54 -48.00 -57.07
N TRP A 1253 -16.97 -46.93 -56.40
CA TRP A 1253 -17.36 -47.10 -54.97
C TRP A 1253 -18.69 -47.86 -54.87
N ASP A 1254 -19.52 -47.57 -55.85
CA ASP A 1254 -20.83 -48.29 -55.79
C ASP A 1254 -20.65 -49.75 -56.25
N ALA A 1255 -19.53 -50.10 -57.05
CA ALA A 1255 -19.30 -51.44 -57.62
C ALA A 1255 -18.52 -52.33 -56.64
N ARG A 1256 -18.00 -51.77 -55.56
CA ARG A 1256 -17.21 -52.56 -54.59
C ARG A 1256 -18.06 -52.94 -53.38
N SER A 1257 -18.03 -54.26 -53.00
CA SER A 1257 -18.89 -54.77 -51.90
C SER A 1257 -18.25 -54.49 -50.54
N GLY A 1258 -18.95 -54.08 -49.51
CA GLY A 1258 -18.33 -53.99 -48.15
C GLY A 1258 -18.48 -52.58 -47.58
N HIS A 1259 -19.37 -51.63 -48.43
CA HIS A 1259 -19.59 -50.28 -47.88
C HIS A 1259 -21.10 -49.96 -47.87
N GLU A 1260 -22.03 -51.10 -47.66
CA GLU A 1260 -23.50 -50.92 -47.68
C GLU A 1260 -23.97 -50.14 -46.46
N GLY A 1261 -24.68 -48.94 -46.60
CA GLY A 1261 -25.18 -48.15 -45.45
C GLY A 1261 -24.34 -46.89 -45.24
N TYR A 1262 -23.32 -46.68 -46.14
CA TYR A 1262 -22.51 -45.45 -46.06
C TYR A 1262 -22.65 -44.66 -47.36
N VAL A 1263 -22.75 -43.26 -47.07
CA VAL A 1263 -22.93 -42.43 -48.26
C VAL A 1263 -21.66 -41.59 -48.48
N LEU A 1264 -21.29 -41.66 -49.80
CA LEU A 1264 -20.07 -40.90 -50.12
C LEU A 1264 -20.45 -39.54 -50.72
N ALA A 1265 -19.89 -38.48 -49.93
CA ALA A 1265 -20.14 -37.12 -50.45
C ALA A 1265 -18.79 -36.42 -50.71
N TYR A 1266 -18.93 -35.40 -51.67
CA TYR A 1266 -17.64 -34.70 -51.85
C TYR A 1266 -17.88 -33.19 -51.87
N GLU A 1267 -16.71 -32.48 -51.39
CA GLU A 1267 -16.70 -31.01 -51.44
C GLU A 1267 -15.46 -30.54 -52.20
N THR A 1268 -15.85 -29.49 -53.17
CA THR A 1268 -14.62 -29.11 -53.92
C THR A 1268 -14.45 -27.58 -53.87
N ASP A 1269 -13.13 -27.09 -53.92
CA ASP A 1269 -12.82 -25.65 -54.06
C ASP A 1269 -11.80 -25.46 -55.20
N GLY A 1270 -12.24 -24.89 -56.41
CA GLY A 1270 -11.36 -24.82 -57.61
C GLY A 1270 -10.56 -23.52 -57.64
N MET A 1271 -9.20 -23.45 -57.66
CA MET A 1271 -8.46 -22.18 -57.81
C MET A 1271 -8.04 -22.00 -59.27
N SER A 1272 -8.61 -21.17 -60.26
CA SER A 1272 -7.89 -20.72 -61.47
C SER A 1272 -6.59 -19.99 -61.10
#